data_AF-A0A2V6GHN6-F1
#
_entry.id   AF-A0A2V6GHN6-F1
#
_cell.length_a   1.000
_cell.length_b   1.000
_cell.length_c   1.000
_cell.angle_alpha   90.00
_cell.angle_beta   90.00
_cell.angle_gamma   90.00
#
_symmetry.space_group_name_H-M   'P 1'
#
loop_
_entity.id
_entity.type
_entity.pdbx_description
1 polymer ?
#
loop_
_entity_poly.entity_id
_entity_poly.type
_entity_poly.pdbx_seq_one_letter_code
_entity_poly.pdbx_strand_id
1 'polypeptide(L)'
;MLALIYLALAIALGDLLCQRFYRFVSVQHRCATATLVGVLLSTWFTYLAGLACYRTADPLLWADILFLVAAAVAIFWLSRRSPKLEMIEPRAPGRAIYDWITLGALFVAVCILLIGTLYVNKQGRIRLSGIEVSDFGPQLAIAQGFALGDNFSTQSPYYVGQAIHSDFRFYFQAGNLEFLGLNLAWSVTVLSVLALTSTLALVMALGELLFNSRVVGRLGATLFFFHGSLRHLSNFLASEHPDRDQTWGFWNQIAFVNQRHLPLVIGIFLLVLIFLVAQYRQRSPAAGTTSDANLALRGSKQGSNWNRLKRGFASRFLTSARSALAPAKSFVFSGLLLAALPLWNAALFIGVVVVLCCLLVAYGSWRSSRVKAAAMLGQVLAGTVTACILAAGVIDLWAVHSSSRTEVNYEKEPLVKGLVFRNLVIYKIPDSLPPRLARQRSSKLPVTAFEGGHGNGRGQFDGPRAIATDSAGNIFVADTGNGRIEKFSPNGAFVTSIGQFEAPNGIAIDRAGNIYVAEIGSKHRVQKLGPDGTLVAEWAPGLYGPRRIAIGPDDSIYLVDSGRNRTVKFSPDGQVLASWGSEGSGDGQFRGLSSVAVDPTTNKVYVADPINRRIQTFDSNGKFLTKWLVPEWGQPYGFEDVAIDPRRRRLYASSANMNWILVFDLDGKRIGTLTPTPPDKLEGPSGLALARDRLFVLNTGSARVSAISLQTR
;
A
#
# COMPACT_ATOMS: atom_id res chain seq x y z
N MET A 1 -5.44 17.76 -18.84
CA MET A 1 -6.81 18.21 -19.24
C MET A 1 -7.76 17.02 -19.42
N LEU A 2 -7.37 15.95 -20.10
CA LEU A 2 -8.19 14.75 -20.31
C LEU A 2 -8.68 14.13 -18.98
N ALA A 3 -7.80 14.01 -17.97
CA ALA A 3 -8.19 13.51 -16.65
C ALA A 3 -9.34 14.30 -15.99
N LEU A 4 -9.38 15.63 -16.16
CA LEU A 4 -10.45 16.48 -15.63
C LEU A 4 -11.74 16.33 -16.43
N ILE A 5 -11.64 16.17 -17.75
CA ILE A 5 -12.80 15.89 -18.61
C ILE A 5 -13.41 14.52 -18.25
N TYR A 6 -12.57 13.50 -18.09
CA TYR A 6 -12.98 12.17 -17.63
C TYR A 6 -13.75 12.27 -16.31
N LEU A 7 -13.20 12.99 -15.33
CA LEU A 7 -13.82 13.13 -14.02
C LEU A 7 -15.13 13.92 -14.09
N ALA A 8 -15.18 15.01 -14.85
CA ALA A 8 -16.40 15.79 -15.06
C ALA A 8 -17.51 14.94 -15.71
N LEU A 9 -17.14 14.12 -16.71
CA LEU A 9 -18.05 13.21 -17.39
C LEU A 9 -18.57 12.11 -16.46
N ALA A 10 -17.69 11.55 -15.62
CA ALA A 10 -18.05 10.59 -14.58
C ALA A 10 -19.04 11.19 -13.57
N ILE A 11 -18.79 12.41 -13.09
CA ILE A 11 -19.67 13.12 -12.16
C ILE A 11 -21.02 13.43 -12.82
N ALA A 12 -21.03 13.88 -14.08
CA ALA A 12 -22.26 14.16 -14.83
C ALA A 12 -23.10 12.89 -15.03
N LEU A 13 -22.48 11.77 -15.36
CA LEU A 13 -23.15 10.47 -15.46
C LEU A 13 -23.72 10.05 -14.09
N GLY A 14 -22.93 10.19 -13.03
CA GLY A 14 -23.36 9.91 -11.65
C GLY A 14 -24.59 10.73 -11.25
N ASP A 15 -24.59 12.03 -11.55
CA ASP A 15 -25.72 12.94 -11.29
C ASP A 15 -27.00 12.49 -11.99
N LEU A 16 -26.92 12.19 -13.29
CA LEU A 16 -28.07 11.75 -14.09
C LEU A 16 -28.64 10.40 -13.63
N LEU A 17 -27.78 9.49 -13.18
CA LEU A 17 -28.20 8.22 -12.62
C LEU A 17 -28.86 8.42 -11.25
N CYS A 18 -28.21 9.14 -10.34
CA CYS A 18 -28.74 9.39 -8.99
C CYS A 18 -30.11 10.07 -9.02
N GLN A 19 -30.35 11.04 -9.91
CA GLN A 19 -31.65 11.70 -10.04
C GLN A 19 -32.81 10.76 -10.39
N ARG A 20 -32.53 9.58 -10.96
CA ARG A 20 -33.57 8.58 -11.29
C ARG A 20 -33.96 7.68 -10.13
N PHE A 21 -33.09 7.57 -9.13
CA PHE A 21 -33.23 6.62 -8.03
C PHE A 21 -33.34 7.30 -6.66
N TYR A 22 -32.90 8.56 -6.54
CA TYR A 22 -32.85 9.25 -5.25
C TYR A 22 -33.59 10.57 -5.26
N ARG A 23 -34.16 10.89 -4.09
CA ARG A 23 -34.61 12.22 -3.71
C ARG A 23 -33.58 12.85 -2.80
N PHE A 24 -33.41 14.16 -2.89
CA PHE A 24 -32.32 14.84 -2.22
C PHE A 24 -32.80 15.73 -1.08
N VAL A 25 -32.13 15.66 0.06
CA VAL A 25 -32.29 16.62 1.17
C VAL A 25 -31.85 18.04 0.76
N SER A 26 -30.76 18.14 0.02
CA SER A 26 -30.10 19.41 -0.32
C SER A 26 -29.41 19.35 -1.69
N VAL A 27 -29.04 20.51 -2.24
CA VAL A 27 -28.23 20.56 -3.48
C VAL A 27 -26.83 20.00 -3.21
N GLN A 28 -26.29 20.26 -2.03
CA GLN A 28 -25.00 19.71 -1.58
C GLN A 28 -25.04 18.18 -1.52
N HIS A 29 -26.14 17.60 -1.02
CA HIS A 29 -26.38 16.16 -1.04
C HIS A 29 -26.35 15.62 -2.47
N ARG A 30 -27.06 16.26 -3.42
CA ARG A 30 -27.03 15.87 -4.83
C ARG A 30 -25.60 15.88 -5.38
N CYS A 31 -24.88 16.98 -5.25
CA CYS A 31 -23.50 17.09 -5.74
C CYS A 31 -22.57 16.02 -5.14
N ALA A 32 -22.73 15.74 -3.85
CA ALA A 32 -21.98 14.68 -3.17
C ALA A 32 -22.29 13.28 -3.74
N THR A 33 -23.57 12.95 -3.89
CA THR A 33 -23.98 11.66 -4.49
C THR A 33 -23.51 11.51 -5.93
N ALA A 34 -23.63 12.56 -6.74
CA ALA A 34 -23.15 12.60 -8.12
C ALA A 34 -21.65 12.30 -8.19
N THR A 35 -20.87 12.92 -7.29
CA THR A 35 -19.42 12.75 -7.23
C THR A 35 -19.02 11.34 -6.83
N LEU A 36 -19.54 10.84 -5.71
CA LEU A 36 -19.15 9.53 -5.19
C LEU A 36 -19.60 8.40 -6.13
N VAL A 37 -20.84 8.45 -6.64
CA VAL A 37 -21.36 7.45 -7.57
C VAL A 37 -20.66 7.54 -8.92
N GLY A 38 -20.39 8.74 -9.42
CA GLY A 38 -19.65 8.94 -10.67
C GLY A 38 -18.24 8.34 -10.61
N VAL A 39 -17.49 8.64 -9.53
CA VAL A 39 -16.15 8.07 -9.32
C VAL A 39 -16.22 6.55 -9.18
N LEU A 40 -17.16 6.02 -8.40
CA LEU A 40 -17.31 4.57 -8.22
C LEU A 40 -17.60 3.86 -9.56
N LEU A 41 -18.57 4.35 -10.32
CA LEU A 41 -18.98 3.74 -11.59
C LEU A 41 -17.88 3.83 -12.65
N SER A 42 -17.24 4.98 -12.78
CA SER A 42 -16.13 5.16 -13.73
C SER A 42 -14.94 4.26 -13.37
N THR A 43 -14.59 4.16 -12.08
CA THR A 43 -13.55 3.25 -11.60
C THR A 43 -13.85 1.81 -12.00
N TRP A 44 -15.06 1.33 -11.73
CA TRP A 44 -15.47 -0.03 -12.05
C TRP A 44 -15.56 -0.29 -13.54
N PHE A 45 -16.11 0.64 -14.31
CA PHE A 45 -16.22 0.51 -15.75
C PHE A 45 -14.84 0.41 -16.38
N THR A 46 -13.94 1.35 -16.10
CA THR A 46 -12.61 1.41 -16.70
C THR A 46 -11.76 0.24 -16.25
N TYR A 47 -11.90 -0.20 -14.99
CA TYR A 47 -11.25 -1.43 -14.52
C TYR A 47 -11.70 -2.67 -15.31
N LEU A 48 -13.01 -2.88 -15.46
CA LEU A 48 -13.54 -4.05 -16.17
C LEU A 48 -13.26 -3.98 -17.68
N ALA A 49 -13.31 -2.79 -18.27
CA ALA A 49 -12.98 -2.57 -19.68
C ALA A 49 -11.49 -2.84 -19.92
N GLY A 50 -10.61 -2.39 -19.04
CA GLY A 50 -9.18 -2.69 -19.13
C GLY A 50 -8.90 -4.19 -18.95
N LEU A 51 -9.60 -4.85 -18.02
CA LEU A 51 -9.52 -6.30 -17.87
C LEU A 51 -10.03 -7.03 -19.11
N ALA A 52 -11.07 -6.54 -19.78
CA ALA A 52 -11.55 -7.12 -21.04
C ALA A 52 -10.55 -6.90 -22.20
N CYS A 53 -9.82 -5.78 -22.16
CA CYS A 53 -8.80 -5.42 -23.15
C CYS A 53 -7.37 -5.86 -22.76
N TYR A 54 -7.20 -6.76 -21.78
CA TYR A 54 -5.88 -7.11 -21.23
C TYR A 54 -4.86 -7.66 -22.25
N ARG A 55 -5.33 -8.18 -23.39
CA ARG A 55 -4.48 -8.71 -24.49
C ARG A 55 -4.06 -7.65 -25.51
N THR A 56 -4.56 -6.43 -25.39
CA THR A 56 -4.19 -5.32 -26.27
C THR A 56 -2.87 -4.68 -25.82
N ALA A 57 -2.20 -3.95 -26.71
CA ALA A 57 -0.95 -3.27 -26.39
C ALA A 57 -1.11 -2.23 -25.27
N ASP A 58 -2.25 -1.52 -25.24
CA ASP A 58 -2.57 -0.49 -24.24
C ASP A 58 -3.98 -0.71 -23.65
N PRO A 59 -4.17 -1.65 -22.70
CA PRO A 59 -5.49 -1.99 -22.16
C PRO A 59 -6.22 -0.81 -21.51
N LEU A 60 -5.48 0.08 -20.84
CA LEU A 60 -6.03 1.24 -20.16
C LEU A 60 -6.49 2.33 -21.15
N LEU A 61 -5.77 2.52 -22.25
CA LEU A 61 -6.17 3.42 -23.32
C LEU A 61 -7.52 2.99 -23.92
N TRP A 62 -7.67 1.69 -24.21
CA TRP A 62 -8.93 1.16 -24.71
C TRP A 62 -10.06 1.27 -23.69
N ALA A 63 -9.76 1.03 -22.41
CA ALA A 63 -10.72 1.20 -21.33
C ALA A 63 -11.25 2.64 -21.23
N ASP A 64 -10.36 3.63 -21.30
CA ASP A 64 -10.70 5.05 -21.24
C ASP A 64 -11.49 5.50 -22.48
N ILE A 65 -11.11 5.05 -23.68
CA ILE A 65 -11.86 5.32 -24.91
C ILE A 65 -13.27 4.76 -24.80
N LEU A 66 -13.41 3.49 -24.36
CA LEU A 66 -14.70 2.85 -24.15
C LEU A 66 -15.53 3.60 -23.12
N PHE A 67 -14.93 4.04 -22.02
CA PHE A 67 -15.64 4.81 -20.99
C PHE A 67 -16.13 6.14 -21.53
N LEU A 68 -15.26 6.93 -22.19
CA LEU A 68 -15.61 8.25 -22.72
C LEU A 68 -16.76 8.16 -23.72
N VAL A 69 -16.72 7.19 -24.64
CA VAL A 69 -17.80 6.96 -25.61
C VAL A 69 -19.08 6.50 -24.91
N ALA A 70 -18.99 5.48 -24.04
CA ALA A 70 -20.16 4.92 -23.37
C ALA A 70 -20.84 5.96 -22.46
N ALA A 71 -20.07 6.72 -21.71
CA ALA A 71 -20.59 7.74 -20.82
C ALA A 71 -21.15 8.95 -21.58
N ALA A 72 -20.56 9.36 -22.71
CA ALA A 72 -21.15 10.40 -23.57
C ALA A 72 -22.51 9.97 -24.15
N VAL A 73 -22.61 8.73 -24.65
CA VAL A 73 -23.86 8.15 -25.16
C VAL A 73 -24.89 8.02 -24.04
N ALA A 74 -24.47 7.54 -22.86
CA ALA A 74 -25.34 7.43 -21.70
C ALA A 74 -25.86 8.80 -21.27
N ILE A 75 -25.00 9.82 -21.15
CA ILE A 75 -25.40 11.18 -20.81
C ILE A 75 -26.41 11.73 -21.83
N PHE A 76 -26.14 11.56 -23.13
CA PHE A 76 -27.06 11.98 -24.18
C PHE A 76 -28.44 11.31 -24.08
N TRP A 77 -28.47 10.00 -23.81
CA TRP A 77 -29.73 9.27 -23.68
C TRP A 77 -30.46 9.57 -22.37
N LEU A 78 -29.71 9.69 -21.27
CA LEU A 78 -30.24 9.93 -19.94
C LEU A 78 -30.81 11.34 -19.83
N SER A 79 -30.13 12.35 -20.42
CA SER A 79 -30.53 13.76 -20.42
C SER A 79 -31.87 14.02 -21.10
N ARG A 80 -32.18 13.30 -22.19
CA ARG A 80 -33.48 13.38 -22.88
C ARG A 80 -34.67 12.97 -22.02
N ARG A 81 -34.42 12.25 -20.92
CA ARG A 81 -35.44 11.73 -19.99
C ARG A 81 -35.13 12.11 -18.54
N SER A 82 -34.37 13.18 -18.31
CA SER A 82 -33.99 13.57 -16.94
C SER A 82 -35.23 13.94 -16.12
N PRO A 83 -35.50 13.24 -15.00
CA PRO A 83 -36.52 13.70 -14.07
C PRO A 83 -36.12 15.06 -13.49
N LYS A 84 -37.11 15.89 -13.13
CA LYS A 84 -36.84 17.12 -12.38
C LYS A 84 -36.18 16.76 -11.04
N LEU A 85 -35.33 17.64 -10.53
CA LEU A 85 -34.72 17.47 -9.22
C LEU A 85 -35.81 17.32 -8.14
N GLU A 86 -35.95 16.12 -7.59
CA GLU A 86 -36.91 15.85 -6.52
C GLU A 86 -36.25 16.06 -5.15
N MET A 87 -36.67 17.12 -4.47
CA MET A 87 -36.23 17.41 -3.10
C MET A 87 -37.13 16.71 -2.09
N ILE A 88 -36.58 16.35 -0.93
CA ILE A 88 -37.37 15.82 0.18
C ILE A 88 -38.12 17.00 0.84
N GLU A 89 -39.43 16.85 0.97
CA GLU A 89 -40.32 17.84 1.59
C GLU A 89 -41.08 17.25 2.79
N PRO A 90 -41.35 18.04 3.86
CA PRO A 90 -40.88 19.42 4.05
C PRO A 90 -39.38 19.46 4.42
N ARG A 91 -38.68 20.50 3.96
CA ARG A 91 -37.25 20.70 4.27
C ARG A 91 -37.10 21.30 5.66
N ALA A 92 -35.99 20.99 6.34
CA ALA A 92 -35.73 21.53 7.67
C ALA A 92 -35.67 23.07 7.67
N PRO A 93 -36.19 23.72 8.72
CA PRO A 93 -36.18 25.18 8.82
C PRO A 93 -34.75 25.74 8.90
N GLY A 94 -34.55 26.93 8.35
CA GLY A 94 -33.28 27.65 8.35
C GLY A 94 -32.81 28.09 6.95
N ARG A 95 -31.84 29.02 6.92
CA ARG A 95 -31.31 29.58 5.67
C ARG A 95 -30.30 28.63 5.02
N ALA A 96 -30.54 28.28 3.75
CA ALA A 96 -29.68 27.38 2.97
C ALA A 96 -28.27 27.93 2.70
N ILE A 97 -28.07 29.24 2.79
CA ILE A 97 -26.78 29.87 2.52
C ILE A 97 -25.70 29.44 3.53
N TYR A 98 -26.08 29.20 4.79
CA TYR A 98 -25.13 28.73 5.80
C TYR A 98 -24.63 27.31 5.55
N ASP A 99 -25.41 26.50 4.83
CA ASP A 99 -24.99 25.16 4.42
C ASP A 99 -23.83 25.25 3.42
N TRP A 100 -23.89 26.21 2.48
CA TRP A 100 -22.81 26.49 1.53
C TRP A 100 -21.59 27.13 2.18
N ILE A 101 -21.77 28.09 3.09
CA ILE A 101 -20.66 28.71 3.82
C ILE A 101 -19.89 27.65 4.62
N THR A 102 -20.62 26.77 5.32
CA THR A 102 -20.00 25.71 6.14
C THR A 102 -19.28 24.70 5.27
N LEU A 103 -19.91 24.21 4.20
CA LEU A 103 -19.28 23.26 3.29
C LEU A 103 -18.07 23.88 2.57
N GLY A 104 -18.13 25.16 2.21
CA GLY A 104 -17.00 25.89 1.62
C GLY A 104 -15.83 26.04 2.59
N ALA A 105 -16.09 26.38 3.86
CA ALA A 105 -15.06 26.43 4.89
C ALA A 105 -14.42 25.05 5.13
N LEU A 106 -15.23 24.00 5.20
CA LEU A 106 -14.75 22.62 5.32
C LEU A 106 -13.96 22.18 4.08
N PHE A 107 -14.37 22.55 2.87
CA PHE A 107 -13.62 22.27 1.64
C PHE A 107 -12.22 22.91 1.69
N VAL A 108 -12.12 24.18 2.09
CA VAL A 108 -10.82 24.85 2.26
C VAL A 108 -9.97 24.13 3.31
N ALA A 109 -10.56 23.74 4.45
CA ALA A 109 -9.86 22.98 5.49
C ALA A 109 -9.39 21.60 4.98
N VAL A 110 -10.21 20.90 4.20
CA VAL A 110 -9.87 19.63 3.54
C VAL A 110 -8.71 19.82 2.57
N CYS A 111 -8.72 20.88 1.75
CA CYS A 111 -7.62 21.20 0.86
C CYS A 111 -6.33 21.49 1.63
N ILE A 112 -6.37 22.33 2.67
CA ILE A 112 -5.20 22.63 3.51
C ILE A 112 -4.65 21.36 4.15
N LEU A 113 -5.53 20.51 4.68
CA LEU A 113 -5.16 19.22 5.29
C LEU A 113 -4.51 18.29 4.26
N LEU A 114 -5.15 18.06 3.11
CA LEU A 114 -4.70 17.07 2.12
C LEU A 114 -3.50 17.53 1.27
N ILE A 115 -3.37 18.84 1.03
CA ILE A 115 -2.20 19.44 0.36
C ILE A 115 -1.05 19.59 1.37
N GLY A 116 -1.34 20.03 2.59
CA GLY A 116 -0.34 20.13 3.65
C GLY A 116 0.22 18.76 4.05
N THR A 117 -0.60 17.72 3.94
CA THR A 117 -0.17 16.33 4.11
C THR A 117 0.38 15.71 2.85
N LEU A 118 0.36 16.31 1.65
CA LEU A 118 0.95 15.74 0.43
C LEU A 118 1.32 16.88 -0.54
N TYR A 119 2.56 17.37 -0.46
CA TYR A 119 3.06 18.47 -1.29
C TYR A 119 4.16 17.99 -2.23
N VAL A 120 4.12 18.50 -3.47
CA VAL A 120 5.21 18.32 -4.44
C VAL A 120 6.24 19.41 -4.18
N ASN A 121 7.47 19.03 -3.80
CA ASN A 121 8.53 20.00 -3.61
C ASN A 121 8.97 20.61 -4.95
N LYS A 122 9.77 21.68 -4.94
CA LYS A 122 10.26 22.35 -6.17
C LYS A 122 11.07 21.43 -7.11
N GLN A 123 11.40 20.21 -6.68
CA GLN A 123 12.13 19.20 -7.45
C GLN A 123 11.20 18.10 -8.01
N GLY A 124 9.88 18.26 -7.89
CA GLY A 124 8.91 17.29 -8.42
C GLY A 124 8.67 16.07 -7.52
N ARG A 125 9.19 16.04 -6.29
CA ARG A 125 9.02 14.91 -5.36
C ARG A 125 7.81 15.10 -4.46
N ILE A 126 7.01 14.04 -4.31
CA ILE A 126 5.83 13.99 -3.45
C ILE A 126 6.27 13.78 -1.99
N ARG A 127 5.84 14.64 -1.06
CA ARG A 127 6.16 14.54 0.38
C ARG A 127 4.89 14.56 1.21
N LEU A 128 4.75 13.65 2.18
CA LEU A 128 3.67 13.71 3.16
C LEU A 128 4.06 14.29 4.51
N SER A 129 3.26 15.26 5.00
CA SER A 129 3.18 15.73 6.39
C SER A 129 4.49 15.84 7.20
N GLY A 130 5.46 16.65 6.77
CA GLY A 130 6.55 17.19 7.63
C GLY A 130 7.50 16.19 8.34
N ILE A 131 7.22 14.89 8.28
CA ILE A 131 7.94 13.75 8.83
C ILE A 131 8.02 12.78 7.66
N GLU A 132 9.22 12.30 7.31
CA GLU A 132 9.39 11.26 6.29
C GLU A 132 8.85 9.92 6.83
N VAL A 133 7.53 9.77 6.84
CA VAL A 133 6.88 8.47 7.07
C VAL A 133 6.71 7.80 5.71
N SER A 134 7.52 6.77 5.49
CA SER A 134 7.52 5.92 4.30
C SER A 134 6.32 4.95 4.30
N ASP A 135 5.10 5.46 4.43
CA ASP A 135 3.90 4.63 4.31
C ASP A 135 3.13 4.95 3.04
N PHE A 136 3.82 4.95 1.89
CA PHE A 136 3.17 4.81 0.57
C PHE A 136 4.00 3.98 -0.44
N GLY A 137 4.91 3.10 0.03
CA GLY A 137 5.75 2.25 -0.83
C GLY A 137 4.99 1.31 -1.78
N PRO A 138 3.93 0.59 -1.35
CA PRO A 138 3.24 -0.37 -2.22
C PRO A 138 2.04 0.22 -2.98
N GLN A 139 1.29 1.13 -2.36
CA GLN A 139 0.01 1.64 -2.91
C GLN A 139 0.22 2.69 -4.01
N LEU A 140 1.24 3.53 -3.88
CA LEU A 140 1.62 4.49 -4.92
C LEU A 140 2.29 3.78 -6.10
N ALA A 141 3.10 2.74 -5.81
CA ALA A 141 3.65 1.87 -6.84
C ALA A 141 2.56 1.10 -7.60
N ILE A 142 1.49 0.67 -6.93
CA ILE A 142 0.30 0.11 -7.58
C ILE A 142 -0.33 1.16 -8.51
N ALA A 143 -0.56 2.39 -8.03
CA ALA A 143 -1.11 3.47 -8.85
C ALA A 143 -0.24 3.79 -10.08
N GLN A 144 1.09 3.86 -9.91
CA GLN A 144 2.05 4.07 -11.00
C GLN A 144 2.10 2.90 -11.96
N GLY A 145 2.05 1.66 -11.46
CA GLY A 145 1.99 0.46 -12.28
C GLY A 145 0.74 0.42 -13.17
N PHE A 146 -0.39 0.95 -12.69
CA PHE A 146 -1.54 1.16 -13.56
C PHE A 146 -1.34 2.28 -14.57
N ALA A 147 -0.75 3.41 -14.14
CA ALA A 147 -0.49 4.55 -15.01
C ALA A 147 0.49 4.23 -16.15
N LEU A 148 1.32 3.20 -16.00
CA LEU A 148 2.24 2.72 -17.04
C LEU A 148 1.65 1.57 -17.89
N GLY A 149 0.43 1.10 -17.58
CA GLY A 149 -0.23 0.02 -18.31
C GLY A 149 0.22 -1.40 -17.91
N ASP A 150 1.10 -1.53 -16.92
CA ASP A 150 1.81 -2.78 -16.61
C ASP A 150 0.97 -3.82 -15.83
N ASN A 151 -0.16 -3.44 -15.21
CA ASN A 151 -0.81 -4.26 -14.19
C ASN A 151 -2.31 -4.55 -14.41
N PHE A 152 -2.61 -5.58 -15.21
CA PHE A 152 -3.77 -6.45 -14.95
C PHE A 152 -3.36 -7.84 -14.43
N SER A 153 -2.07 -8.12 -14.31
CA SER A 153 -1.59 -9.34 -13.66
C SER A 153 -1.69 -9.18 -12.14
N THR A 154 -2.08 -10.26 -11.45
CA THR A 154 -2.22 -10.35 -9.99
C THR A 154 -0.88 -10.31 -9.24
N GLN A 155 0.22 -9.97 -9.90
CA GLN A 155 1.57 -10.05 -9.37
C GLN A 155 2.21 -8.66 -9.38
N SER A 156 2.16 -7.99 -8.22
CA SER A 156 2.98 -6.81 -7.99
C SER A 156 4.44 -7.23 -7.79
N PRO A 157 5.44 -6.51 -8.34
CA PRO A 157 6.85 -6.78 -8.08
C PRO A 157 7.24 -6.59 -6.60
N TYR A 158 6.42 -5.86 -5.82
CA TYR A 158 6.57 -5.73 -4.35
C TYR A 158 5.94 -6.90 -3.58
N TYR A 159 5.06 -7.67 -4.21
CA TYR A 159 4.33 -8.79 -3.63
C TYR A 159 4.40 -10.02 -4.54
N VAL A 160 5.62 -10.43 -4.88
CA VAL A 160 5.85 -11.64 -5.69
C VAL A 160 5.28 -12.84 -4.95
N GLY A 161 4.20 -13.42 -5.50
CA GLY A 161 3.51 -14.58 -4.93
C GLY A 161 2.35 -14.29 -3.98
N GLN A 162 1.93 -13.03 -3.76
CA GLN A 162 0.71 -12.73 -3.01
C GLN A 162 -0.39 -12.12 -3.89
N ALA A 163 -1.65 -12.49 -3.62
CA ALA A 163 -2.81 -11.88 -4.26
C ALA A 163 -2.98 -10.42 -3.78
N ILE A 164 -3.33 -9.54 -4.72
CA ILE A 164 -3.52 -8.10 -4.49
C ILE A 164 -4.71 -7.86 -3.54
N HIS A 165 -4.47 -7.08 -2.48
CA HIS A 165 -5.44 -6.81 -1.40
C HIS A 165 -6.41 -5.64 -1.71
N SER A 166 -7.45 -5.49 -0.87
CA SER A 166 -8.70 -4.72 -1.03
C SER A 166 -8.65 -3.22 -1.33
N ASP A 167 -7.48 -2.58 -1.36
CA ASP A 167 -7.35 -1.11 -1.53
C ASP A 167 -7.12 -0.70 -2.99
N PHE A 168 -7.08 -1.68 -3.89
CA PHE A 168 -6.61 -1.57 -5.29
C PHE A 168 -7.35 -0.54 -6.13
N ARG A 169 -8.65 -0.34 -5.93
CA ARG A 169 -9.50 0.41 -6.87
C ARG A 169 -9.44 1.92 -6.73
N PHE A 170 -9.23 2.45 -5.52
CA PHE A 170 -8.98 3.88 -5.34
C PHE A 170 -7.67 4.29 -6.02
N TYR A 171 -6.62 3.49 -5.81
CA TYR A 171 -5.30 3.71 -6.43
C TYR A 171 -5.30 3.41 -7.94
N PHE A 172 -6.11 2.47 -8.40
CA PHE A 172 -6.40 2.28 -9.83
C PHE A 172 -6.96 3.56 -10.43
N GLN A 173 -7.98 4.16 -9.83
CA GLN A 173 -8.57 5.38 -10.36
C GLN A 173 -7.59 6.56 -10.31
N ALA A 174 -6.73 6.64 -9.30
CA ALA A 174 -5.65 7.63 -9.24
C ALA A 174 -4.61 7.42 -10.35
N GLY A 175 -4.20 6.17 -10.60
CA GLY A 175 -3.32 5.80 -11.71
C GLY A 175 -3.94 6.08 -13.07
N ASN A 176 -5.25 5.85 -13.23
CA ASN A 176 -5.97 6.19 -14.47
C ASN A 176 -5.98 7.69 -14.74
N LEU A 177 -6.18 8.52 -13.71
CA LEU A 177 -6.07 9.97 -13.86
C LEU A 177 -4.64 10.39 -14.23
N GLU A 178 -3.62 9.67 -13.74
CA GLU A 178 -2.22 9.87 -14.14
C GLU A 178 -1.96 9.52 -15.59
N PHE A 179 -2.43 8.37 -16.03
CA PHE A 179 -2.40 7.96 -17.44
C PHE A 179 -3.03 9.03 -18.35
N LEU A 180 -4.14 9.64 -17.93
CA LEU A 180 -4.82 10.73 -18.64
C LEU A 180 -4.16 12.12 -18.47
N GLY A 181 -2.94 12.18 -17.91
CA GLY A 181 -2.08 13.35 -17.87
C GLY A 181 -2.24 14.24 -16.64
N LEU A 182 -2.79 13.75 -15.52
CA LEU A 182 -2.75 14.46 -14.24
C LEU A 182 -1.61 13.90 -13.37
N ASN A 183 -0.70 14.74 -12.89
CA ASN A 183 0.37 14.24 -12.01
C ASN A 183 -0.19 13.43 -10.83
N LEU A 184 0.44 12.29 -10.49
CA LEU A 184 -0.07 11.36 -9.48
C LEU A 184 -0.42 11.99 -8.13
N ALA A 185 0.40 12.95 -7.66
CA ALA A 185 0.14 13.67 -6.42
C ALA A 185 -1.21 14.38 -6.48
N TRP A 186 -1.50 15.00 -7.63
CA TRP A 186 -2.77 15.66 -7.90
C TRP A 186 -3.89 14.66 -8.14
N SER A 187 -3.64 13.54 -8.81
CA SER A 187 -4.64 12.47 -9.01
C SER A 187 -5.17 11.94 -7.67
N VAL A 188 -4.26 11.57 -6.77
CA VAL A 188 -4.61 11.09 -5.43
C VAL A 188 -5.29 12.21 -4.62
N THR A 189 -4.74 13.43 -4.64
CA THR A 189 -5.26 14.54 -3.83
C THR A 189 -6.63 15.01 -4.28
N VAL A 190 -6.86 15.16 -5.58
CA VAL A 190 -8.16 15.57 -6.13
C VAL A 190 -9.23 14.53 -5.78
N LEU A 191 -8.95 13.24 -5.94
CA LEU A 191 -9.87 12.17 -5.56
C LEU A 191 -10.19 12.20 -4.06
N SER A 192 -9.18 12.37 -3.20
CA SER A 192 -9.38 12.47 -1.75
C SER A 192 -10.19 13.70 -1.34
N VAL A 193 -9.91 14.87 -1.92
CA VAL A 193 -10.63 16.11 -1.65
C VAL A 193 -12.11 15.95 -2.03
N LEU A 194 -12.37 15.41 -3.23
CA LEU A 194 -13.73 15.18 -3.71
C LEU A 194 -14.48 14.17 -2.84
N ALA A 195 -13.84 13.06 -2.46
CA ALA A 195 -14.44 12.04 -1.62
C ALA A 195 -14.77 12.59 -0.22
N LEU A 196 -13.80 13.23 0.45
CA LEU A 196 -13.99 13.73 1.81
C LEU A 196 -15.01 14.87 1.87
N THR A 197 -14.98 15.81 0.93
CA THR A 197 -15.95 16.90 0.86
C THR A 197 -17.37 16.37 0.60
N SER A 198 -17.51 15.38 -0.28
CA SER A 198 -18.79 14.72 -0.54
C SER A 198 -19.32 14.00 0.70
N THR A 199 -18.45 13.30 1.44
CA THR A 199 -18.80 12.63 2.69
C THR A 199 -19.27 13.63 3.76
N LEU A 200 -18.60 14.77 3.89
CA LEU A 200 -19.05 15.84 4.81
C LEU A 200 -20.42 16.39 4.42
N ALA A 201 -20.68 16.61 3.12
CA ALA A 201 -22.01 17.01 2.64
C ALA A 201 -23.09 15.95 2.93
N LEU A 202 -22.75 14.66 2.88
CA LEU A 202 -23.65 13.57 3.28
C LEU A 202 -23.90 13.54 4.79
N VAL A 203 -22.88 13.77 5.63
CA VAL A 203 -23.07 13.90 7.09
C VAL A 203 -24.01 15.07 7.40
N MET A 204 -23.86 16.21 6.71
CA MET A 204 -24.78 17.34 6.84
C MET A 204 -26.22 16.93 6.50
N ALA A 205 -26.41 16.24 5.37
CA ALA A 205 -27.72 15.80 4.91
C ALA A 205 -28.36 14.77 5.85
N LEU A 206 -27.55 13.84 6.39
CA LEU A 206 -28.01 12.85 7.36
C LEU A 206 -28.43 13.50 8.68
N GLY A 207 -27.65 14.45 9.19
CA GLY A 207 -28.01 15.21 10.41
C GLY A 207 -29.27 16.06 10.22
N GLU A 208 -29.41 16.72 9.06
CA GLU A 208 -30.65 17.44 8.69
C GLU A 208 -31.85 16.48 8.68
N LEU A 209 -31.68 15.29 8.10
CA LEU A 209 -32.74 14.30 7.96
C LEU A 209 -33.12 13.62 9.29
N LEU A 210 -32.16 13.29 10.13
CA LEU A 210 -32.43 12.63 11.42
C LEU A 210 -33.09 13.59 12.40
N PHE A 211 -32.55 14.80 12.54
CA PHE A 211 -32.92 15.75 13.59
C PHE A 211 -33.87 16.85 13.12
N ASN A 212 -34.27 16.84 11.84
CA ASN A 212 -35.04 17.93 11.22
C ASN A 212 -34.40 19.32 11.42
N SER A 213 -33.07 19.40 11.48
CA SER A 213 -32.34 20.61 11.82
C SER A 213 -31.07 20.74 11.01
N ARG A 214 -31.00 21.80 10.20
CA ARG A 214 -29.80 22.14 9.43
C ARG A 214 -28.61 22.50 10.31
N VAL A 215 -28.87 23.06 11.49
CA VAL A 215 -27.83 23.39 12.48
C VAL A 215 -27.15 22.11 12.96
N VAL A 216 -27.95 21.09 13.29
CA VAL A 216 -27.41 19.78 13.72
C VAL A 216 -26.62 19.12 12.59
N GLY A 217 -27.09 19.21 11.33
CA GLY A 217 -26.32 18.74 10.17
C GLY A 217 -24.94 19.42 10.04
N ARG A 218 -24.88 20.75 10.14
CA ARG A 218 -23.62 21.52 10.07
C ARG A 218 -22.67 21.20 11.23
N LEU A 219 -23.19 21.16 12.45
CA LEU A 219 -22.41 20.78 13.64
C LEU A 219 -21.92 19.35 13.53
N GLY A 220 -22.77 18.43 13.07
CA GLY A 220 -22.41 17.03 12.85
C GLY A 220 -21.28 16.86 11.85
N ALA A 221 -21.28 17.58 10.73
CA ALA A 221 -20.18 17.53 9.76
C ALA A 221 -18.89 18.19 10.26
N THR A 222 -19.01 19.30 10.99
CA THR A 222 -17.87 19.97 11.61
C THR A 222 -17.24 19.08 12.67
N LEU A 223 -18.05 18.49 13.54
CA LEU A 223 -17.61 17.49 14.51
C LEU A 223 -17.07 16.26 13.80
N PHE A 224 -17.69 15.73 12.75
CA PHE A 224 -17.13 14.58 12.03
C PHE A 224 -15.73 14.88 11.47
N PHE A 225 -15.53 16.07 10.91
CA PHE A 225 -14.22 16.51 10.40
C PHE A 225 -13.19 16.66 11.53
N PHE A 226 -13.56 17.30 12.65
CA PHE A 226 -12.64 17.61 13.75
C PHE A 226 -12.59 16.56 14.88
N HIS A 227 -13.53 15.63 14.98
CA HIS A 227 -13.55 14.59 16.02
C HIS A 227 -12.41 13.59 15.81
N GLY A 228 -12.00 13.38 14.55
CA GLY A 228 -10.73 12.74 14.25
C GLY A 228 -9.52 13.54 14.74
N SER A 229 -9.62 14.88 14.80
CA SER A 229 -8.55 15.83 15.16
C SER A 229 -8.45 16.19 16.65
N LEU A 230 -9.53 16.03 17.42
CA LEU A 230 -9.63 16.52 18.80
C LEU A 230 -9.15 15.51 19.84
N ARG A 231 -8.85 14.26 19.46
CA ARG A 231 -8.14 13.32 20.34
C ARG A 231 -6.66 13.28 19.95
N HIS A 232 -5.83 13.98 20.73
CA HIS A 232 -4.43 13.59 20.92
C HIS A 232 -4.37 12.20 21.54
N LEU A 233 -4.60 11.15 20.75
CA LEU A 233 -4.22 9.79 21.11
C LEU A 233 -2.73 9.68 20.82
N SER A 234 -1.94 9.87 21.88
CA SER A 234 -0.47 9.74 21.86
C SER A 234 0.01 8.32 21.64
N ASN A 235 -0.87 7.33 21.57
CA ASN A 235 -0.47 5.93 21.50
C ASN A 235 -1.17 5.25 20.32
N PHE A 236 -0.35 4.94 19.32
CA PHE A 236 -0.58 3.90 18.35
C PHE A 236 -0.81 2.56 19.10
N LEU A 237 -2.02 2.00 19.08
CA LEU A 237 -2.26 0.64 19.55
C LEU A 237 -1.78 -0.32 18.46
N ALA A 238 -0.63 -0.94 18.68
CA ALA A 238 -0.11 -1.99 17.80
C ALA A 238 -1.10 -3.16 17.73
N SER A 239 -1.32 -3.69 16.53
CA SER A 239 -2.09 -4.93 16.36
C SER A 239 -1.34 -6.10 17.00
N GLU A 240 -2.06 -7.14 17.42
CA GLU A 240 -1.47 -8.37 17.95
C GLU A 240 -0.79 -9.24 16.86
N HIS A 241 -0.61 -8.73 15.63
CA HIS A 241 0.06 -9.43 14.52
C HIS A 241 1.19 -8.56 13.92
N PRO A 242 2.40 -8.63 14.49
CA PRO A 242 3.56 -7.84 14.06
C PRO A 242 4.16 -8.29 12.72
N ASP A 243 3.85 -9.50 12.26
CA ASP A 243 4.60 -10.20 11.21
C ASP A 243 4.29 -9.73 9.77
N ARG A 244 3.55 -8.63 9.58
CA ARG A 244 3.04 -8.23 8.26
C ARG A 244 3.18 -6.75 7.90
N ASP A 245 3.91 -5.94 8.67
CA ASP A 245 4.08 -4.50 8.43
C ASP A 245 2.74 -3.74 8.16
N GLN A 246 1.62 -4.27 8.66
CA GLN A 246 0.31 -3.65 8.53
C GLN A 246 -0.19 -3.20 9.90
N THR A 247 -0.06 -1.90 10.13
CA THR A 247 -0.52 -1.19 11.30
C THR A 247 -2.03 -0.96 11.24
N TRP A 248 -2.85 -1.90 11.71
CA TRP A 248 -4.28 -1.66 11.97
C TRP A 248 -4.51 -1.43 13.46
N GLY A 249 -5.00 -0.24 13.81
CA GLY A 249 -5.33 0.17 15.19
C GLY A 249 -6.52 1.12 15.23
N PHE A 250 -7.14 1.30 16.39
CA PHE A 250 -8.30 2.18 16.56
C PHE A 250 -7.93 3.66 16.32
N TRP A 251 -8.83 4.31 15.59
CA TRP A 251 -8.71 5.54 14.80
C TRP A 251 -8.03 6.77 15.46
N ASN A 252 -6.90 7.21 14.91
CA ASN A 252 -6.40 8.59 15.03
C ASN A 252 -6.48 9.33 13.67
N GLN A 253 -6.41 10.67 13.68
CA GLN A 253 -6.48 11.51 12.46
C GLN A 253 -5.45 11.15 11.39
N ILE A 254 -4.24 10.74 11.78
CA ILE A 254 -3.15 10.38 10.88
C ILE A 254 -3.52 9.11 10.10
N ALA A 255 -4.13 8.10 10.74
CA ALA A 255 -4.62 6.90 10.05
C ALA A 255 -5.80 7.21 9.10
N PHE A 256 -6.74 8.06 9.52
CA PHE A 256 -7.87 8.50 8.67
C PHE A 256 -7.43 9.36 7.48
N VAL A 257 -6.40 10.21 7.66
CA VAL A 257 -5.80 11.06 6.62
C VAL A 257 -4.86 10.26 5.70
N ASN A 258 -4.21 9.21 6.21
CA ASN A 258 -3.36 8.32 5.43
C ASN A 258 -4.20 7.31 4.62
N GLN A 259 -5.35 6.86 5.12
CA GLN A 259 -6.27 5.98 4.36
C GLN A 259 -7.20 6.77 3.44
N ARG A 260 -6.62 7.35 2.39
CA ARG A 260 -7.28 8.23 1.40
C ARG A 260 -8.50 7.63 0.69
N HIS A 261 -8.65 6.31 0.67
CA HIS A 261 -9.77 5.58 0.09
C HIS A 261 -11.02 5.53 1.01
N LEU A 262 -10.83 5.65 2.33
CA LEU A 262 -11.88 5.47 3.32
C LEU A 262 -13.05 6.46 3.21
N PRO A 263 -12.83 7.78 2.95
CA PRO A 263 -13.94 8.71 2.80
C PRO A 263 -14.91 8.32 1.68
N LEU A 264 -14.44 7.68 0.61
CA LEU A 264 -15.29 7.25 -0.50
C LEU A 264 -16.19 6.07 -0.08
N VAL A 265 -15.64 5.10 0.67
CA VAL A 265 -16.42 3.97 1.21
C VAL A 265 -17.48 4.45 2.21
N ILE A 266 -17.09 5.30 3.17
CA ILE A 266 -18.01 5.90 4.14
C ILE A 266 -19.08 6.73 3.43
N GLY A 267 -18.69 7.49 2.40
CA GLY A 267 -19.62 8.30 1.62
C GLY A 267 -20.71 7.45 0.94
N ILE A 268 -20.34 6.37 0.25
CA ILE A 268 -21.32 5.47 -0.38
C ILE A 268 -22.24 4.83 0.66
N PHE A 269 -21.70 4.44 1.83
CA PHE A 269 -22.52 3.94 2.93
C PHE A 269 -23.52 4.99 3.45
N LEU A 270 -23.08 6.22 3.69
CA LEU A 270 -23.93 7.32 4.14
C LEU A 270 -25.03 7.64 3.13
N LEU A 271 -24.73 7.59 1.82
CA LEU A 271 -25.71 7.76 0.76
C LEU A 271 -26.85 6.73 0.91
N VAL A 272 -26.52 5.46 1.09
CA VAL A 272 -27.55 4.41 1.26
C VAL A 272 -28.30 4.57 2.57
N LEU A 273 -27.61 4.96 3.65
CA LEU A 273 -28.25 5.25 4.93
C LEU A 273 -29.26 6.40 4.83
N ILE A 274 -28.89 7.50 4.18
CA ILE A 274 -29.79 8.65 3.93
C ILE A 274 -31.00 8.21 3.13
N PHE A 275 -30.81 7.39 2.09
CA PHE A 275 -31.93 6.81 1.35
C PHE A 275 -32.88 6.01 2.24
N LEU A 276 -32.35 5.13 3.09
CA LEU A 276 -33.16 4.29 3.98
C LEU A 276 -33.92 5.13 5.02
N VAL A 277 -33.26 6.11 5.63
CA VAL A 277 -33.90 7.04 6.57
C VAL A 277 -34.98 7.89 5.88
N ALA A 278 -34.73 8.35 4.64
CA ALA A 278 -35.69 9.14 3.89
C ALA A 278 -36.94 8.33 3.55
N GLN A 279 -36.77 7.05 3.16
CA GLN A 279 -37.88 6.12 2.94
C GLN A 279 -38.67 5.85 4.23
N TYR A 280 -37.99 5.76 5.37
CA TYR A 280 -38.64 5.58 6.67
C TYR A 280 -39.51 6.79 7.05
N ARG A 281 -38.96 8.02 6.95
CA ARG A 281 -39.69 9.25 7.28
C ARG A 281 -40.92 9.49 6.39
N GLN A 282 -40.83 9.17 5.10
CA GLN A 282 -41.97 9.32 4.18
C GLN A 282 -43.14 8.36 4.48
N ARG A 283 -42.95 7.37 5.37
CA ARG A 283 -44.01 6.45 5.82
C ARG A 283 -44.55 6.70 7.22
N SER A 284 -43.96 7.61 8.02
CA SER A 284 -44.56 7.99 9.30
C SER A 284 -45.91 8.64 9.01
N PRO A 285 -47.05 8.05 9.45
CA PRO A 285 -48.33 8.72 9.31
C PRO A 285 -48.24 10.02 10.11
N ALA A 286 -48.59 11.14 9.48
CA ALA A 286 -48.84 12.37 10.21
C ALA A 286 -49.80 12.02 11.36
N ALA A 287 -49.32 12.16 12.60
CA ALA A 287 -50.19 12.19 13.75
C ALA A 287 -51.08 13.43 13.59
N GLY A 288 -52.30 13.22 13.10
CA GLY A 288 -53.30 14.26 12.92
C GLY A 288 -53.69 14.50 11.46
N THR A 289 -54.57 13.66 10.92
CA THR A 289 -55.72 14.04 10.07
C THR A 289 -56.60 12.80 9.86
N THR A 290 -57.18 12.28 10.94
CA THR A 290 -58.26 11.28 10.90
C THR A 290 -59.63 11.91 11.19
N SER A 291 -59.82 13.21 10.93
CA SER A 291 -61.15 13.84 11.02
C SER A 291 -61.82 14.03 9.66
N ASP A 292 -61.08 14.32 8.58
CA ASP A 292 -61.74 14.88 7.39
C ASP A 292 -62.13 13.83 6.33
N ALA A 293 -61.54 12.64 6.37
CA ALA A 293 -61.87 11.57 5.42
C ALA A 293 -63.21 10.86 5.72
N ASN A 294 -63.72 10.96 6.95
CA ASN A 294 -65.00 10.36 7.34
C ASN A 294 -66.21 11.30 7.12
N LEU A 295 -65.99 12.59 6.88
CA LEU A 295 -67.05 13.56 6.58
C LEU A 295 -67.47 13.57 5.10
N ALA A 296 -66.65 13.05 4.19
CA ALA A 296 -66.98 12.97 2.75
C ALA A 296 -67.83 11.75 2.35
N LEU A 297 -68.14 10.83 3.28
CA LEU A 297 -68.86 9.59 2.98
C LEU A 297 -70.36 9.61 3.33
N ARG A 298 -70.91 10.78 3.71
CA ARG A 298 -72.35 10.91 4.03
C ARG A 298 -73.21 11.57 2.95
N GLY A 299 -72.70 11.85 1.76
CA GLY A 299 -73.50 12.50 0.71
C GLY A 299 -73.10 12.14 -0.71
N SER A 300 -73.61 11.01 -1.22
CA SER A 300 -74.18 10.93 -2.59
C SER A 300 -74.60 9.49 -2.90
N LYS A 301 -75.91 9.23 -2.88
CA LYS A 301 -76.54 8.11 -3.59
C LYS A 301 -76.55 8.41 -5.10
N GLN A 302 -76.65 7.32 -5.88
CA GLN A 302 -77.09 7.23 -7.28
C GLN A 302 -76.12 7.63 -8.41
N GLY A 303 -75.98 6.70 -9.36
CA GLY A 303 -75.36 6.93 -10.67
C GLY A 303 -74.35 5.83 -11.03
N SER A 304 -74.83 4.72 -11.58
CA SER A 304 -73.99 3.63 -12.08
C SER A 304 -73.11 4.12 -13.23
N ASN A 305 -71.80 3.98 -13.09
CA ASN A 305 -70.91 4.00 -14.24
C ASN A 305 -69.71 3.08 -13.98
N TRP A 306 -69.90 1.81 -14.34
CA TRP A 306 -68.89 0.75 -14.18
C TRP A 306 -67.56 1.10 -14.88
N ASN A 307 -67.61 1.93 -15.93
CA ASN A 307 -66.41 2.39 -16.64
C ASN A 307 -65.61 3.47 -15.88
N ARG A 308 -66.22 4.16 -14.91
CA ARG A 308 -65.58 5.16 -14.04
C ARG A 308 -64.90 4.47 -12.85
N LEU A 309 -65.50 3.40 -12.33
CA LEU A 309 -64.93 2.49 -11.33
C LEU A 309 -63.75 1.68 -11.89
N LYS A 310 -63.82 1.14 -13.13
CA LYS A 310 -62.67 0.47 -13.76
C LYS A 310 -61.50 1.41 -14.02
N ARG A 311 -61.76 2.65 -14.48
CA ARG A 311 -60.71 3.67 -14.64
C ARG A 311 -60.13 4.15 -13.31
N GLY A 312 -60.96 4.29 -12.26
CA GLY A 312 -60.52 4.61 -10.91
C GLY A 312 -59.72 3.49 -10.25
N PHE A 313 -60.12 2.23 -10.45
CA PHE A 313 -59.45 1.07 -9.89
C PHE A 313 -58.18 0.73 -10.65
N ALA A 314 -58.18 0.76 -11.99
CA ALA A 314 -56.98 0.58 -12.80
C ALA A 314 -55.98 1.72 -12.60
N SER A 315 -56.43 2.99 -12.54
CA SER A 315 -55.52 4.10 -12.23
C SER A 315 -54.98 4.01 -10.81
N ARG A 316 -55.80 3.70 -9.79
CA ARG A 316 -55.35 3.50 -8.40
C ARG A 316 -54.43 2.30 -8.24
N PHE A 317 -54.69 1.20 -8.95
CA PHE A 317 -53.87 0.00 -8.93
C PHE A 317 -52.56 0.22 -9.70
N LEU A 318 -52.58 0.94 -10.82
CA LEU A 318 -51.39 1.34 -11.57
C LEU A 318 -50.56 2.41 -10.83
N THR A 319 -51.18 3.36 -10.12
CA THR A 319 -50.47 4.32 -9.26
C THR A 319 -49.96 3.64 -7.98
N SER A 320 -50.69 2.70 -7.40
CA SER A 320 -50.25 1.88 -6.26
C SER A 320 -49.09 0.95 -6.67
N ALA A 321 -49.16 0.33 -7.84
CA ALA A 321 -48.07 -0.45 -8.41
C ALA A 321 -46.86 0.43 -8.73
N ARG A 322 -47.03 1.59 -9.41
CA ARG A 322 -45.94 2.55 -9.69
C ARG A 322 -45.30 3.11 -8.42
N SER A 323 -46.09 3.41 -7.38
CA SER A 323 -45.59 3.88 -6.08
C SER A 323 -44.93 2.77 -5.26
N ALA A 324 -45.29 1.50 -5.47
CA ALA A 324 -44.59 0.35 -4.91
C ALA A 324 -43.31 -0.04 -5.68
N LEU A 325 -43.24 0.25 -6.99
CA LEU A 325 -42.11 -0.02 -7.88
C LEU A 325 -40.98 1.02 -7.78
N ALA A 326 -41.29 2.29 -7.52
CA ALA A 326 -40.29 3.35 -7.31
C ALA A 326 -39.30 3.07 -6.15
N PRO A 327 -39.73 2.65 -4.95
CA PRO A 327 -38.80 2.27 -3.88
C PRO A 327 -38.04 0.97 -4.21
N ALA A 328 -38.60 0.07 -5.02
CA ALA A 328 -37.91 -1.16 -5.43
C ALA A 328 -36.70 -0.89 -6.34
N LYS A 329 -36.83 0.01 -7.33
CA LYS A 329 -35.71 0.40 -8.21
C LYS A 329 -34.57 1.06 -7.44
N SER A 330 -34.93 1.94 -6.50
CA SER A 330 -33.99 2.67 -5.66
C SER A 330 -33.26 1.76 -4.66
N PHE A 331 -33.97 0.74 -4.16
CA PHE A 331 -33.40 -0.30 -3.31
C PHE A 331 -32.40 -1.19 -4.06
N VAL A 332 -32.75 -1.64 -5.26
CA VAL A 332 -31.85 -2.41 -6.13
C VAL A 332 -30.60 -1.58 -6.47
N PHE A 333 -30.77 -0.32 -6.85
CA PHE A 333 -29.64 0.57 -7.13
C PHE A 333 -28.73 0.76 -5.91
N SER A 334 -29.29 0.95 -4.72
CA SER A 334 -28.53 1.04 -3.47
C SER A 334 -27.77 -0.26 -3.16
N GLY A 335 -28.39 -1.41 -3.41
CA GLY A 335 -27.74 -2.72 -3.26
C GLY A 335 -26.56 -2.90 -4.23
N LEU A 336 -26.71 -2.46 -5.48
CA LEU A 336 -25.63 -2.48 -6.49
C LEU A 336 -24.46 -1.57 -6.08
N LEU A 337 -24.73 -0.38 -5.53
CA LEU A 337 -23.67 0.51 -5.03
C LEU A 337 -22.88 -0.11 -3.88
N LEU A 338 -23.56 -0.80 -2.96
CA LEU A 338 -22.89 -1.48 -1.84
C LEU A 338 -22.16 -2.75 -2.27
N ALA A 339 -22.70 -3.49 -3.25
CA ALA A 339 -22.02 -4.63 -3.87
C ALA A 339 -20.74 -4.23 -4.62
N ALA A 340 -20.58 -2.96 -4.98
CA ALA A 340 -19.38 -2.42 -5.60
C ALA A 340 -18.29 -1.98 -4.59
N LEU A 341 -18.56 -2.03 -3.27
CA LEU A 341 -17.62 -1.71 -2.18
C LEU A 341 -16.64 -2.82 -1.70
N PRO A 342 -16.90 -4.14 -1.82
CA PRO A 342 -16.05 -5.19 -1.22
C PRO A 342 -14.57 -5.13 -1.65
N LEU A 343 -14.31 -4.60 -2.85
CA LEU A 343 -12.96 -4.45 -3.42
C LEU A 343 -12.36 -3.04 -3.23
N TRP A 344 -12.98 -2.25 -2.35
CA TRP A 344 -12.44 -0.99 -1.83
C TRP A 344 -12.07 -1.11 -0.34
N ASN A 345 -12.77 -1.97 0.43
CA ASN A 345 -12.42 -2.38 1.80
C ASN A 345 -13.31 -3.56 2.28
N ALA A 346 -12.73 -4.73 2.57
CA ALA A 346 -13.48 -5.94 2.95
C ALA A 346 -14.11 -5.89 4.35
N ALA A 347 -13.49 -5.18 5.31
CA ALA A 347 -14.00 -5.06 6.68
C ALA A 347 -15.26 -4.18 6.74
N LEU A 348 -15.28 -3.10 5.94
CA LEU A 348 -16.47 -2.26 5.78
C LEU A 348 -17.62 -3.01 5.09
N PHE A 349 -17.32 -3.91 4.14
CA PHE A 349 -18.34 -4.74 3.51
C PHE A 349 -19.08 -5.63 4.53
N ILE A 350 -18.37 -6.25 5.48
CA ILE A 350 -19.01 -7.04 6.55
C ILE A 350 -19.91 -6.15 7.41
N GLY A 351 -19.45 -4.96 7.80
CA GLY A 351 -20.28 -3.99 8.53
C GLY A 351 -21.52 -3.55 7.75
N VAL A 352 -21.37 -3.31 6.44
CA VAL A 352 -22.46 -2.94 5.53
C VAL A 352 -23.47 -4.08 5.38
N VAL A 353 -23.03 -5.31 5.22
CA VAL A 353 -23.89 -6.50 5.13
C VAL A 353 -24.66 -6.70 6.43
N VAL A 354 -24.01 -6.55 7.59
CA VAL A 354 -24.68 -6.64 8.90
C VAL A 354 -25.74 -5.55 9.04
N VAL A 355 -25.41 -4.29 8.70
CA VAL A 355 -26.35 -3.17 8.76
C VAL A 355 -27.50 -3.36 7.76
N LEU A 356 -27.23 -3.83 6.55
CA LEU A 356 -28.26 -4.16 5.55
C LEU A 356 -29.14 -5.32 5.99
N CYS A 357 -28.58 -6.37 6.61
CA CYS A 357 -29.34 -7.49 7.16
C CYS A 357 -30.25 -7.00 8.29
N CYS A 358 -29.75 -6.15 9.20
CA CYS A 358 -30.57 -5.53 10.23
C CYS A 358 -31.69 -4.66 9.62
N LEU A 359 -31.39 -3.89 8.57
CA LEU A 359 -32.36 -3.01 7.90
C LEU A 359 -33.36 -3.79 7.03
N LEU A 360 -32.97 -4.91 6.43
CA LEU A 360 -33.83 -5.83 5.68
C LEU A 360 -34.74 -6.66 6.60
N VAL A 361 -34.23 -7.13 7.74
CA VAL A 361 -35.02 -7.80 8.78
C VAL A 361 -36.02 -6.82 9.39
N ALA A 362 -35.60 -5.58 9.65
CA ALA A 362 -36.51 -4.50 10.08
C ALA A 362 -37.55 -4.17 9.00
N TYR A 363 -37.17 -4.11 7.72
CA TYR A 363 -38.08 -3.79 6.62
C TYR A 363 -39.07 -4.92 6.28
N GLY A 364 -38.62 -6.18 6.32
CA GLY A 364 -39.42 -7.38 6.06
C GLY A 364 -40.45 -7.62 7.15
N SER A 365 -40.05 -7.48 8.41
CA SER A 365 -40.95 -7.58 9.57
C SER A 365 -42.02 -6.49 9.58
N TRP A 366 -41.76 -5.33 8.96
CA TRP A 366 -42.66 -4.17 8.98
C TRP A 366 -43.61 -4.07 7.77
N ARG A 367 -43.46 -4.91 6.73
CA ARG A 367 -44.27 -4.87 5.49
C ARG A 367 -45.38 -5.95 5.38
N SER A 368 -45.54 -6.82 6.39
CA SER A 368 -46.62 -7.82 6.40
C SER A 368 -47.93 -7.18 6.83
N SER A 369 -48.95 -7.08 5.97
CA SER A 369 -49.86 -8.22 5.81
C SER A 369 -50.49 -8.47 4.43
N ARG A 370 -50.18 -7.73 3.34
CA ARG A 370 -50.98 -7.88 2.09
C ARG A 370 -50.28 -8.02 0.73
N VAL A 371 -48.95 -8.00 0.60
CA VAL A 371 -48.31 -8.31 -0.71
C VAL A 371 -47.09 -9.22 -0.54
N LYS A 372 -47.36 -10.51 -0.30
CA LYS A 372 -46.33 -11.52 -0.05
C LYS A 372 -45.53 -11.87 -1.31
N ALA A 373 -46.15 -11.92 -2.49
CA ALA A 373 -45.52 -12.41 -3.71
C ALA A 373 -44.42 -11.48 -4.29
N ALA A 374 -44.65 -10.16 -4.33
CA ALA A 374 -43.64 -9.20 -4.81
C ALA A 374 -42.49 -8.99 -3.81
N ALA A 375 -42.78 -9.11 -2.51
CA ALA A 375 -41.76 -9.15 -1.47
C ALA A 375 -40.91 -10.42 -1.58
N MET A 376 -41.52 -11.57 -1.86
CA MET A 376 -40.82 -12.83 -2.12
C MET A 376 -39.93 -12.73 -3.36
N LEU A 377 -40.43 -12.18 -4.47
CA LEU A 377 -39.62 -12.02 -5.70
C LEU A 377 -38.44 -11.07 -5.49
N GLY A 378 -38.61 -9.99 -4.73
CA GLY A 378 -37.52 -9.09 -4.35
C GLY A 378 -36.53 -9.74 -3.37
N GLN A 379 -37.01 -10.57 -2.43
CA GLN A 379 -36.18 -11.35 -1.52
C GLN A 379 -35.40 -12.45 -2.25
N VAL A 380 -36.02 -13.08 -3.25
CA VAL A 380 -35.38 -14.09 -4.10
C VAL A 380 -34.34 -13.41 -4.98
N LEU A 381 -34.65 -12.31 -5.67
CA LEU A 381 -33.67 -11.60 -6.50
C LEU A 381 -32.51 -11.04 -5.67
N ALA A 382 -32.80 -10.45 -4.50
CA ALA A 382 -31.78 -10.00 -3.56
C ALA A 382 -30.98 -11.20 -3.03
N GLY A 383 -31.61 -12.33 -2.76
CA GLY A 383 -30.97 -13.58 -2.36
C GLY A 383 -30.09 -14.17 -3.46
N THR A 384 -30.50 -14.11 -4.73
CA THR A 384 -29.71 -14.57 -5.88
C THR A 384 -28.52 -13.66 -6.12
N VAL A 385 -28.71 -12.33 -6.06
CA VAL A 385 -27.60 -11.37 -6.14
C VAL A 385 -26.65 -11.52 -4.96
N THR A 386 -27.17 -11.72 -3.74
CA THR A 386 -26.37 -12.01 -2.55
C THR A 386 -25.64 -13.34 -2.69
N ALA A 387 -26.26 -14.38 -3.29
CA ALA A 387 -25.62 -15.67 -3.55
C ALA A 387 -24.55 -15.58 -4.63
N CYS A 388 -24.73 -14.78 -5.68
CA CYS A 388 -23.69 -14.51 -6.69
C CYS A 388 -22.52 -13.71 -6.10
N ILE A 389 -22.80 -12.76 -5.20
CA ILE A 389 -21.78 -11.97 -4.49
C ILE A 389 -21.07 -12.83 -3.44
N LEU A 390 -21.80 -13.69 -2.72
CA LEU A 390 -21.21 -14.69 -1.83
C LEU A 390 -20.42 -15.72 -2.63
N ALA A 391 -20.83 -16.11 -3.82
CA ALA A 391 -20.06 -17.01 -4.68
C ALA A 391 -18.77 -16.33 -5.17
N ALA A 392 -18.81 -15.05 -5.57
CA ALA A 392 -17.61 -14.28 -5.89
C ALA A 392 -16.69 -14.12 -4.67
N GLY A 393 -17.26 -13.81 -3.50
CA GLY A 393 -16.54 -13.72 -2.24
C GLY A 393 -16.03 -15.07 -1.73
N VAL A 394 -16.69 -16.18 -2.05
CA VAL A 394 -16.28 -17.57 -1.75
C VAL A 394 -15.20 -18.04 -2.73
N ILE A 395 -15.21 -17.60 -3.98
CA ILE A 395 -14.09 -17.82 -4.92
C ILE A 395 -12.84 -17.10 -4.40
N ASP A 396 -12.97 -15.88 -3.88
CA ASP A 396 -11.88 -15.15 -3.23
C ASP A 396 -11.49 -15.77 -1.86
N LEU A 397 -12.45 -16.17 -1.02
CA LEU A 397 -12.19 -16.89 0.24
C LEU A 397 -11.60 -18.28 0.01
N TRP A 398 -11.90 -18.94 -1.11
CA TRP A 398 -11.31 -20.21 -1.50
C TRP A 398 -9.88 -20.00 -2.02
N ALA A 399 -9.57 -18.88 -2.68
CA ALA A 399 -8.19 -18.46 -2.96
C ALA A 399 -7.40 -18.13 -1.67
N VAL A 400 -8.07 -17.57 -0.65
CA VAL A 400 -7.50 -17.34 0.70
C VAL A 400 -7.38 -18.63 1.52
N HIS A 401 -8.33 -19.55 1.44
CA HIS A 401 -8.34 -20.80 2.21
C HIS A 401 -7.46 -21.90 1.61
N SER A 402 -7.30 -21.92 0.28
CA SER A 402 -6.34 -22.79 -0.40
C SER A 402 -4.89 -22.39 -0.12
N SER A 403 -4.62 -21.11 0.18
CA SER A 403 -3.30 -20.64 0.63
C SER A 403 -3.05 -20.82 2.13
N SER A 404 -4.08 -20.94 2.96
CA SER A 404 -3.93 -21.24 4.40
C SER A 404 -3.72 -22.73 4.74
N ARG A 405 -3.75 -23.65 3.76
CA ARG A 405 -3.47 -25.09 4.00
C ARG A 405 -1.97 -25.43 4.10
N THR A 406 -1.09 -24.43 4.01
CA THR A 406 0.37 -24.58 4.14
C THR A 406 0.94 -23.81 5.32
N GLU A 407 0.23 -23.74 6.46
CA GLU A 407 0.81 -23.27 7.73
C GLU A 407 0.86 -24.42 8.75
N VAL A 408 2.09 -24.73 9.19
CA VAL A 408 2.41 -25.67 10.27
C VAL A 408 2.28 -24.92 11.61
N ASN A 409 1.59 -25.55 12.56
CA ASN A 409 1.19 -25.04 13.88
C ASN A 409 2.35 -24.45 14.72
N TYR A 410 2.09 -23.32 15.37
CA TYR A 410 2.87 -22.80 16.50
C TYR A 410 2.02 -22.79 17.79
N GLU A 411 2.59 -23.31 18.88
CA GLU A 411 2.05 -23.23 20.24
C GLU A 411 2.36 -21.87 20.89
N LYS A 412 1.48 -21.46 21.81
CA LYS A 412 1.34 -20.12 22.40
C LYS A 412 2.09 -19.90 23.74
N GLU A 413 2.30 -18.60 24.04
CA GLU A 413 2.40 -17.89 25.35
C GLU A 413 3.79 -17.65 26.01
N PRO A 414 3.95 -16.63 26.91
CA PRO A 414 3.15 -15.42 27.19
C PRO A 414 3.94 -14.07 27.28
N LEU A 415 3.17 -12.97 27.33
CA LEU A 415 3.53 -11.55 27.53
C LEU A 415 4.44 -11.23 28.72
N VAL A 416 5.28 -10.18 28.60
CA VAL A 416 5.69 -9.31 29.73
C VAL A 416 5.68 -7.81 29.36
N LYS A 417 5.01 -7.04 30.22
CA LYS A 417 4.78 -5.58 30.26
C LYS A 417 6.03 -4.78 30.66
N GLY A 418 6.06 -3.48 30.31
CA GLY A 418 6.81 -2.47 31.09
C GLY A 418 7.01 -1.11 30.43
N LEU A 419 6.10 -0.15 30.68
CA LEU A 419 6.29 1.29 30.46
C LEU A 419 7.15 1.91 31.58
N VAL A 420 8.15 2.75 31.26
CA VAL A 420 8.59 3.89 32.11
C VAL A 420 9.05 5.04 31.20
N PHE A 421 8.33 6.17 31.22
CA PHE A 421 8.79 7.47 30.71
C PHE A 421 9.27 8.33 31.87
N ARG A 422 10.53 8.83 31.85
CA ARG A 422 10.97 10.00 32.61
C ARG A 422 12.07 10.75 31.87
N ASN A 423 11.84 12.05 31.66
CA ASN A 423 12.76 13.15 31.28
C ASN A 423 12.42 13.85 29.95
N LEU A 424 11.42 14.73 29.99
CA LEU A 424 11.23 15.80 29.01
C LEU A 424 11.76 17.11 29.64
N VAL A 425 12.78 17.73 29.03
CA VAL A 425 13.27 19.08 29.38
C VAL A 425 12.92 20.01 28.22
N ILE A 426 12.15 21.06 28.46
CA ILE A 426 11.76 22.08 27.48
C ILE A 426 12.74 23.26 27.60
N TYR A 427 13.46 23.61 26.54
CA TYR A 427 14.27 24.84 26.49
C TYR A 427 13.46 26.01 25.93
N LYS A 428 13.59 27.16 26.61
CA LYS A 428 13.06 28.48 26.23
C LYS A 428 14.05 29.15 25.27
N ILE A 429 13.57 29.63 24.13
CA ILE A 429 14.38 30.30 23.09
C ILE A 429 14.81 31.70 23.59
N PRO A 430 16.10 32.10 23.56
CA PRO A 430 16.53 33.47 23.87
C PRO A 430 16.52 34.40 22.64
N ASP A 431 16.22 35.68 22.89
CA ASP A 431 15.93 36.74 21.91
C ASP A 431 17.15 37.41 21.23
N SER A 432 18.22 36.68 20.90
CA SER A 432 19.36 37.30 20.19
C SER A 432 19.98 36.42 19.11
N LEU A 433 20.16 37.01 17.92
CA LEU A 433 20.80 36.38 16.76
C LEU A 433 22.29 36.06 17.02
N PRO A 434 22.78 34.87 16.61
CA PRO A 434 24.17 34.50 16.81
C PRO A 434 25.13 35.17 15.81
N PRO A 435 26.40 35.41 16.18
CA PRO A 435 27.38 36.14 15.38
C PRO A 435 27.94 35.30 14.21
N ARG A 436 28.34 35.97 13.13
CA ARG A 436 28.89 35.34 11.91
C ARG A 436 30.23 34.65 12.20
N LEU A 437 30.29 33.34 11.93
CA LEU A 437 31.49 32.52 12.11
C LEU A 437 32.49 32.69 10.95
N ALA A 438 33.76 32.83 11.33
CA ALA A 438 34.92 32.92 10.45
C ALA A 438 35.17 31.62 9.67
N ARG A 439 35.70 31.78 8.45
CA ARG A 439 35.96 30.73 7.47
C ARG A 439 37.10 29.80 7.95
N GLN A 440 36.76 28.67 8.56
CA GLN A 440 37.72 27.58 8.83
C GLN A 440 37.91 26.70 7.58
N ARG A 441 39.17 26.35 7.29
CA ARG A 441 39.57 25.35 6.27
C ARG A 441 38.98 23.99 6.64
N SER A 442 38.31 23.33 5.70
CA SER A 442 37.65 22.05 5.92
C SER A 442 38.65 20.90 6.11
N SER A 443 38.90 20.49 7.35
CA SER A 443 39.19 19.09 7.63
C SER A 443 37.84 18.34 7.54
N LYS A 444 37.60 17.65 6.42
CA LYS A 444 36.40 16.81 6.22
C LYS A 444 36.22 15.88 7.42
N LEU A 445 35.13 16.03 8.15
CA LEU A 445 34.73 15.10 9.20
C LEU A 445 34.65 13.66 8.62
N PRO A 446 35.13 12.64 9.34
CA PRO A 446 35.01 11.25 8.91
C PRO A 446 33.53 10.84 8.85
N VAL A 447 33.13 10.17 7.77
CA VAL A 447 31.78 9.62 7.60
C VAL A 447 31.49 8.62 8.72
N THR A 448 30.42 8.87 9.48
CA THR A 448 29.86 7.92 10.46
C THR A 448 28.75 7.06 9.83
N ALA A 449 28.02 7.64 8.86
CA ALA A 449 27.12 6.97 7.92
C ALA A 449 26.91 7.89 6.70
N PHE A 450 26.52 7.34 5.53
CA PHE A 450 25.98 8.18 4.44
C PHE A 450 24.62 7.67 3.99
N GLU A 451 23.69 8.62 3.80
CA GLU A 451 22.31 8.32 3.47
C GLU A 451 22.23 7.83 2.03
N GLY A 452 21.96 6.53 1.89
CA GLY A 452 21.46 5.96 0.66
C GLY A 452 20.03 6.46 0.43
N GLY A 453 19.15 6.06 1.36
CA GLY A 453 17.73 6.38 1.30
C GLY A 453 17.03 5.58 0.21
N HIS A 454 15.78 5.21 0.47
CA HIS A 454 14.99 4.44 -0.49
C HIS A 454 14.72 5.29 -1.76
N GLY A 455 14.97 4.72 -2.94
CA GLY A 455 14.70 5.35 -4.23
C GLY A 455 15.62 4.90 -5.36
N ASN A 456 15.44 5.52 -6.54
CA ASN A 456 16.19 5.23 -7.77
C ASN A 456 17.11 6.37 -8.23
N GLY A 457 17.17 7.47 -7.46
CA GLY A 457 18.06 8.60 -7.72
C GLY A 457 19.53 8.28 -7.42
N ARG A 458 20.44 9.18 -7.81
CA ARG A 458 21.88 9.05 -7.50
C ARG A 458 22.09 8.93 -6.01
N GLY A 459 22.81 7.90 -5.60
CA GLY A 459 23.06 7.61 -4.20
C GLY A 459 21.86 7.04 -3.44
N GLN A 460 20.73 6.76 -4.08
CA GLN A 460 19.57 6.09 -3.46
C GLN A 460 19.56 4.60 -3.82
N PHE A 461 18.94 3.78 -2.97
CA PHE A 461 18.86 2.33 -3.18
C PHE A 461 17.42 1.81 -3.13
N ASP A 462 17.15 0.73 -3.84
CA ASP A 462 15.96 -0.10 -3.71
C ASP A 462 16.40 -1.55 -3.44
N GLY A 463 16.12 -2.04 -2.24
CA GLY A 463 16.50 -3.37 -1.78
C GLY A 463 17.98 -3.73 -2.03
N PRO A 464 18.96 -2.92 -1.59
CA PRO A 464 20.37 -3.22 -1.84
C PRO A 464 20.79 -4.49 -1.09
N ARG A 465 21.55 -5.36 -1.76
CA ARG A 465 21.91 -6.68 -1.21
C ARG A 465 23.40 -6.91 -0.99
N ALA A 466 24.27 -6.14 -1.64
CA ALA A 466 25.71 -6.34 -1.53
C ALA A 466 26.48 -5.05 -1.41
N ILE A 467 27.63 -5.13 -0.75
CA ILE A 467 28.58 -4.04 -0.62
C ILE A 467 30.00 -4.60 -0.78
N ALA A 468 30.85 -3.89 -1.50
CA ALA A 468 32.27 -4.17 -1.62
C ALA A 468 33.08 -2.87 -1.62
N THR A 469 34.38 -2.99 -1.43
CA THR A 469 35.30 -1.84 -1.45
C THR A 469 36.52 -2.14 -2.29
N ASP A 470 37.02 -1.14 -3.00
CA ASP A 470 38.30 -1.25 -3.72
C ASP A 470 39.51 -0.88 -2.84
N SER A 471 40.71 -1.03 -3.39
CA SER A 471 41.97 -0.71 -2.70
C SER A 471 42.13 0.79 -2.38
N ALA A 472 41.45 1.67 -3.12
CA ALA A 472 41.40 3.10 -2.82
C ALA A 472 40.42 3.42 -1.67
N GLY A 473 39.57 2.47 -1.29
CA GLY A 473 38.53 2.59 -0.29
C GLY A 473 37.22 3.16 -0.82
N ASN A 474 37.04 3.20 -2.15
CA ASN A 474 35.73 3.49 -2.74
C ASN A 474 34.78 2.34 -2.41
N ILE A 475 33.51 2.66 -2.27
CA ILE A 475 32.46 1.75 -1.81
C ILE A 475 31.55 1.49 -2.98
N PHE A 476 31.21 0.23 -3.22
CA PHE A 476 30.34 -0.19 -4.30
C PHE A 476 29.17 -0.94 -3.69
N VAL A 477 27.95 -0.51 -4.02
CA VAL A 477 26.72 -1.11 -3.50
C VAL A 477 25.95 -1.71 -4.66
N ALA A 478 25.57 -2.99 -4.53
CA ALA A 478 24.64 -3.62 -5.45
C ALA A 478 23.22 -3.23 -5.07
N ASP A 479 22.68 -2.34 -5.89
CA ASP A 479 21.34 -1.78 -5.76
C ASP A 479 20.36 -2.67 -6.54
N THR A 480 20.00 -3.78 -5.91
CA THR A 480 19.39 -4.94 -6.58
C THR A 480 18.06 -4.59 -7.24
N GLY A 481 17.19 -3.84 -6.56
CA GLY A 481 15.87 -3.45 -7.07
C GLY A 481 15.95 -2.49 -8.25
N ASN A 482 16.96 -1.62 -8.28
CA ASN A 482 17.19 -0.70 -9.39
C ASN A 482 18.09 -1.28 -10.50
N GLY A 483 18.55 -2.53 -10.37
CA GLY A 483 19.34 -3.19 -11.42
C GLY A 483 20.69 -2.51 -11.70
N ARG A 484 21.37 -1.95 -10.69
CA ARG A 484 22.63 -1.20 -10.89
C ARG A 484 23.65 -1.42 -9.79
N ILE A 485 24.90 -1.05 -10.06
CA ILE A 485 25.94 -0.89 -9.03
C ILE A 485 26.20 0.61 -8.83
N GLU A 486 26.09 1.09 -7.59
CA GLU A 486 26.38 2.48 -7.23
C GLU A 486 27.77 2.56 -6.58
N LYS A 487 28.64 3.41 -7.15
CA LYS A 487 29.99 3.67 -6.64
C LYS A 487 30.01 4.97 -5.84
N PHE A 488 30.62 4.92 -4.67
CA PHE A 488 30.83 6.03 -3.76
C PHE A 488 32.32 6.19 -3.44
N SER A 489 32.71 7.42 -3.17
CA SER A 489 34.03 7.76 -2.63
C SER A 489 34.19 7.22 -1.20
N PRO A 490 35.43 7.16 -0.66
CA PRO A 490 35.66 6.71 0.72
C PRO A 490 34.96 7.58 1.78
N ASN A 491 34.55 8.79 1.38
CA ASN A 491 33.75 9.71 2.19
C ASN A 491 32.26 9.69 1.84
N GLY A 492 31.75 8.61 1.24
CA GLY A 492 30.32 8.38 1.04
C GLY A 492 29.65 9.28 0.00
N ALA A 493 30.42 10.11 -0.73
CA ALA A 493 29.86 10.90 -1.81
C ALA A 493 29.68 10.02 -3.06
N PHE A 494 28.49 10.05 -3.65
CA PHE A 494 28.20 9.38 -4.91
C PHE A 494 29.20 9.78 -6.00
N VAL A 495 29.72 8.79 -6.72
CA VAL A 495 30.67 8.97 -7.82
C VAL A 495 29.97 8.67 -9.14
N THR A 496 29.46 7.45 -9.31
CA THR A 496 28.81 7.02 -10.55
C THR A 496 27.92 5.80 -10.34
N SER A 497 27.00 5.58 -11.28
CA SER A 497 26.29 4.32 -11.45
C SER A 497 26.99 3.51 -12.53
N ILE A 498 27.03 2.19 -12.37
CA ILE A 498 27.70 1.25 -13.27
C ILE A 498 26.70 0.19 -13.71
N GLY A 499 26.66 -0.07 -15.02
CA GLY A 499 25.92 -1.16 -15.64
C GLY A 499 24.38 -1.01 -15.60
N GLN A 500 23.73 -1.97 -16.25
CA GLN A 500 22.31 -2.25 -16.20
C GLN A 500 22.18 -3.76 -16.05
N PHE A 501 21.80 -4.18 -14.85
CA PHE A 501 21.71 -5.56 -14.39
C PHE A 501 20.24 -5.91 -14.18
N GLU A 502 19.90 -7.19 -14.28
CA GLU A 502 18.52 -7.63 -14.02
C GLU A 502 18.23 -7.68 -12.51
N ALA A 503 19.17 -8.22 -11.73
CA ALA A 503 19.09 -8.29 -10.26
C ALA A 503 20.49 -8.57 -9.67
N PRO A 504 21.37 -7.55 -9.54
CA PRO A 504 22.71 -7.73 -9.02
C PRO A 504 22.64 -8.03 -7.52
N ASN A 505 23.19 -9.15 -7.09
CA ASN A 505 22.98 -9.71 -5.74
C ASN A 505 24.29 -9.90 -4.94
N GLY A 506 25.41 -10.13 -5.63
CA GLY A 506 26.74 -10.18 -5.04
C GLY A 506 27.71 -9.30 -5.81
N ILE A 507 28.67 -8.72 -5.10
CA ILE A 507 29.72 -7.90 -5.70
C ILE A 507 31.06 -8.17 -5.00
N ALA A 508 32.13 -8.27 -5.80
CA ALA A 508 33.52 -8.28 -5.33
C ALA A 508 34.38 -7.46 -6.28
N ILE A 509 35.50 -6.94 -5.77
CA ILE A 509 36.43 -6.13 -6.54
C ILE A 509 37.83 -6.71 -6.36
N ASP A 510 38.51 -6.97 -7.49
CA ASP A 510 39.87 -7.50 -7.46
C ASP A 510 40.91 -6.40 -7.22
N ARG A 511 42.19 -6.79 -7.15
CA ARG A 511 43.31 -5.86 -6.92
C ARG A 511 43.55 -4.90 -8.09
N ALA A 512 43.15 -5.28 -9.30
CA ALA A 512 43.23 -4.45 -10.50
C ALA A 512 42.04 -3.48 -10.61
N GLY A 513 41.03 -3.62 -9.75
CA GLY A 513 39.82 -2.81 -9.75
C GLY A 513 38.71 -3.36 -10.65
N ASN A 514 38.84 -4.58 -11.19
CA ASN A 514 37.75 -5.21 -11.93
C ASN A 514 36.62 -5.57 -10.98
N ILE A 515 35.39 -5.45 -11.46
CA ILE A 515 34.18 -5.61 -10.69
C ILE A 515 33.53 -6.93 -11.10
N TYR A 516 33.33 -7.81 -10.13
CA TYR A 516 32.65 -9.09 -10.33
C TYR A 516 31.25 -9.00 -9.74
N VAL A 517 30.23 -9.23 -10.56
CA VAL A 517 28.82 -9.11 -10.18
C VAL A 517 28.13 -10.45 -10.36
N ALA A 518 27.56 -10.98 -9.28
CA ALA A 518 26.69 -12.15 -9.28
C ALA A 518 25.23 -11.70 -9.43
N GLU A 519 24.54 -12.19 -10.45
CA GLU A 519 23.19 -11.74 -10.83
C GLU A 519 22.18 -12.89 -10.72
N ILE A 520 21.05 -12.64 -10.04
CA ILE A 520 19.99 -13.64 -9.81
C ILE A 520 18.80 -13.53 -10.77
N GLY A 521 18.87 -12.66 -11.76
CA GLY A 521 17.85 -12.56 -12.81
C GLY A 521 17.73 -13.85 -13.62
N SER A 522 16.92 -13.81 -14.67
CA SER A 522 16.62 -14.90 -15.60
C SER A 522 17.84 -15.72 -16.05
N LYS A 523 19.02 -15.08 -16.14
CA LYS A 523 20.26 -15.72 -16.63
C LYS A 523 21.12 -16.39 -15.56
N HIS A 524 20.91 -16.15 -14.26
CA HIS A 524 21.73 -16.67 -13.15
C HIS A 524 23.24 -16.76 -13.47
N ARG A 525 23.92 -15.61 -13.54
CA ARG A 525 25.28 -15.51 -14.10
C ARG A 525 26.23 -14.70 -13.22
N VAL A 526 27.51 -14.76 -13.57
CA VAL A 526 28.54 -13.83 -13.09
C VAL A 526 29.00 -12.97 -14.26
N GLN A 527 29.14 -11.67 -14.02
CA GLN A 527 29.73 -10.72 -14.96
C GLN A 527 31.02 -10.15 -14.37
N LYS A 528 32.06 -10.05 -15.18
CA LYS A 528 33.31 -9.34 -14.89
C LYS A 528 33.31 -8.05 -15.69
N LEU A 529 33.47 -6.93 -15.01
CA LEU A 529 33.59 -5.60 -15.59
C LEU A 529 34.99 -5.04 -15.35
N GLY A 530 35.46 -4.22 -16.26
CA GLY A 530 36.66 -3.41 -16.05
C GLY A 530 36.44 -2.36 -14.96
N PRO A 531 37.52 -1.68 -14.51
CA PRO A 531 37.43 -0.64 -13.48
C PRO A 531 36.59 0.57 -13.88
N ASP A 532 36.38 0.76 -15.19
CA ASP A 532 35.53 1.77 -15.81
C ASP A 532 34.05 1.32 -15.95
N GLY A 533 33.74 0.07 -15.60
CA GLY A 533 32.41 -0.51 -15.70
C GLY A 533 32.09 -1.17 -17.05
N THR A 534 33.06 -1.27 -17.97
CA THR A 534 32.88 -1.97 -19.25
C THR A 534 32.81 -3.48 -19.06
N LEU A 535 31.91 -4.18 -19.77
CA LEU A 535 31.82 -5.64 -19.67
C LEU A 535 33.07 -6.29 -20.29
N VAL A 536 33.78 -7.09 -19.50
CA VAL A 536 34.98 -7.82 -19.92
C VAL A 536 34.64 -9.27 -20.25
N ALA A 537 33.88 -9.93 -19.37
CA ALA A 537 33.44 -11.31 -19.60
C ALA A 537 32.17 -11.63 -18.81
N GLU A 538 31.46 -12.67 -19.21
CA GLU A 538 30.34 -13.24 -18.46
C GLU A 538 30.35 -14.76 -18.52
N TRP A 539 29.87 -15.42 -17.47
CA TRP A 539 29.73 -16.87 -17.45
C TRP A 539 28.53 -17.31 -16.60
N ALA A 540 27.87 -18.39 -17.03
CA ALA A 540 26.69 -18.98 -16.39
C ALA A 540 26.80 -20.51 -16.35
N PRO A 541 27.69 -21.10 -15.53
CA PRO A 541 28.00 -22.53 -15.52
C PRO A 541 26.93 -23.35 -14.77
N GLY A 542 25.66 -23.12 -15.11
CA GLY A 542 24.52 -23.72 -14.43
C GLY A 542 24.48 -23.30 -12.96
N LEU A 543 24.40 -21.99 -12.69
CA LEU A 543 24.13 -21.42 -11.37
C LEU A 543 22.62 -21.24 -11.15
N TYR A 544 22.17 -21.14 -9.91
CA TYR A 544 20.77 -20.91 -9.55
C TYR A 544 20.70 -20.12 -8.25
N GLY A 545 20.31 -18.85 -8.34
CA GLY A 545 20.35 -17.92 -7.22
C GLY A 545 21.77 -17.65 -6.69
N PRO A 546 22.73 -17.22 -7.53
CA PRO A 546 24.05 -16.81 -7.04
C PRO A 546 23.92 -15.63 -6.05
N ARG A 547 24.58 -15.73 -4.89
CA ARG A 547 24.57 -14.68 -3.84
C ARG A 547 25.94 -14.04 -3.73
N ARG A 548 26.60 -14.17 -2.58
CA ARG A 548 27.90 -13.55 -2.32
C ARG A 548 29.01 -14.16 -3.16
N ILE A 549 29.95 -13.28 -3.49
CA ILE A 549 31.16 -13.56 -4.25
C ILE A 549 32.35 -13.02 -3.45
N ALA A 550 33.42 -13.79 -3.39
CA ALA A 550 34.67 -13.42 -2.74
C ALA A 550 35.84 -13.76 -3.65
N ILE A 551 36.94 -13.02 -3.54
CA ILE A 551 38.13 -13.23 -4.35
C ILE A 551 39.24 -13.73 -3.42
N GLY A 552 39.81 -14.87 -3.76
CA GLY A 552 40.92 -15.49 -3.05
C GLY A 552 42.24 -14.77 -3.31
N PRO A 553 43.28 -15.08 -2.52
CA PRO A 553 44.61 -14.49 -2.69
C PRO A 553 45.25 -14.82 -4.05
N ASP A 554 44.85 -15.94 -4.66
CA ASP A 554 45.23 -16.45 -5.99
C ASP A 554 44.34 -15.92 -7.13
N ASP A 555 43.55 -14.87 -6.86
CA ASP A 555 42.53 -14.30 -7.75
C ASP A 555 41.40 -15.28 -8.16
N SER A 556 41.35 -16.46 -7.54
CA SER A 556 40.21 -17.38 -7.70
C SER A 556 38.94 -16.78 -7.13
N ILE A 557 37.81 -17.08 -7.77
CA ILE A 557 36.52 -16.50 -7.43
C ILE A 557 35.70 -17.55 -6.70
N TYR A 558 35.27 -17.25 -5.48
CA TYR A 558 34.42 -18.10 -4.66
C TYR A 558 33.01 -17.54 -4.65
N LEU A 559 32.03 -18.35 -5.02
CA LEU A 559 30.64 -17.93 -5.18
C LEU A 559 29.70 -18.87 -4.44
N VAL A 560 28.72 -18.27 -3.74
CA VAL A 560 27.59 -18.99 -3.16
C VAL A 560 26.52 -19.22 -4.24
N ASP A 561 26.29 -20.47 -4.61
CA ASP A 561 25.20 -20.93 -5.48
C ASP A 561 24.03 -21.38 -4.58
N SER A 562 23.30 -20.40 -4.03
CA SER A 562 22.37 -20.63 -2.91
C SER A 562 21.24 -21.59 -3.26
N GLY A 563 20.70 -21.51 -4.48
CA GLY A 563 19.64 -22.39 -4.94
C GLY A 563 20.09 -23.83 -5.19
N ARG A 564 21.40 -24.10 -5.21
CA ARG A 564 21.96 -25.46 -5.24
C ARG A 564 22.68 -25.86 -3.94
N ASN A 565 22.58 -25.04 -2.88
CA ASN A 565 23.23 -25.28 -1.58
C ASN A 565 24.72 -25.65 -1.70
N ARG A 566 25.46 -24.96 -2.57
CA ARG A 566 26.89 -25.22 -2.79
C ARG A 566 27.71 -23.95 -2.94
N THR A 567 29.01 -24.07 -2.68
CA THR A 567 30.01 -23.08 -3.04
C THR A 567 30.73 -23.53 -4.31
N VAL A 568 30.97 -22.61 -5.24
CA VAL A 568 31.67 -22.86 -6.49
C VAL A 568 32.91 -21.98 -6.54
N LYS A 569 34.06 -22.57 -6.86
CA LYS A 569 35.32 -21.88 -7.11
C LYS A 569 35.57 -21.78 -8.61
N PHE A 570 35.85 -20.59 -9.11
CA PHE A 570 36.23 -20.32 -10.49
C PHE A 570 37.67 -19.82 -10.60
N SER A 571 38.26 -20.03 -11.77
CA SER A 571 39.44 -19.28 -12.20
C SER A 571 39.06 -17.82 -12.49
N PRO A 572 40.03 -16.90 -12.57
CA PRO A 572 39.79 -15.51 -12.99
C PRO A 572 39.11 -15.36 -14.36
N ASP A 573 39.22 -16.41 -15.20
CA ASP A 573 38.65 -16.51 -16.55
C ASP A 573 37.27 -17.22 -16.58
N GLY A 574 36.71 -17.57 -15.42
CA GLY A 574 35.36 -18.15 -15.30
C GLY A 574 35.28 -19.66 -15.43
N GLN A 575 36.40 -20.39 -15.48
CA GLN A 575 36.39 -21.86 -15.49
C GLN A 575 36.10 -22.41 -14.10
N VAL A 576 35.23 -23.42 -13.97
CA VAL A 576 34.95 -24.08 -12.69
C VAL A 576 36.16 -24.90 -12.26
N LEU A 577 36.77 -24.56 -11.13
CA LEU A 577 37.92 -25.26 -10.55
C LEU A 577 37.50 -26.29 -9.50
N ALA A 578 36.49 -25.97 -8.69
CA ALA A 578 35.95 -26.87 -7.68
C ALA A 578 34.51 -26.48 -7.32
N SER A 579 33.75 -27.45 -6.80
CA SER A 579 32.44 -27.19 -6.20
C SER A 579 32.20 -28.15 -5.05
N TRP A 580 31.69 -27.65 -3.93
CA TRP A 580 31.38 -28.46 -2.75
C TRP A 580 30.14 -27.91 -2.04
N GLY A 581 29.43 -28.79 -1.33
CA GLY A 581 28.15 -28.47 -0.72
C GLY A 581 27.00 -29.29 -1.26
N SER A 582 26.08 -29.63 -0.36
CA SER A 582 24.77 -30.18 -0.68
C SER A 582 23.79 -29.78 0.42
N GLU A 583 22.49 -29.94 0.17
CA GLU A 583 21.49 -29.64 1.19
C GLU A 583 21.61 -30.57 2.40
N GLY A 584 21.62 -30.02 3.61
CA GLY A 584 21.62 -30.83 4.83
C GLY A 584 22.23 -30.10 6.04
N SER A 585 22.47 -30.86 7.10
CA SER A 585 23.01 -30.37 8.38
C SER A 585 24.34 -31.01 8.77
N GLY A 586 24.85 -31.97 7.98
CA GLY A 586 26.16 -32.59 8.15
C GLY A 586 27.33 -31.66 7.81
N ASP A 587 28.56 -32.12 8.02
CA ASP A 587 29.77 -31.37 7.67
C ASP A 587 29.89 -31.23 6.15
N GLY A 588 30.15 -30.01 5.68
CA GLY A 588 30.14 -29.71 4.25
C GLY A 588 28.75 -29.68 3.60
N GLN A 589 27.67 -29.84 4.37
CA GLN A 589 26.29 -29.62 3.92
C GLN A 589 25.76 -28.27 4.42
N PHE A 590 24.77 -27.70 3.73
CA PHE A 590 24.26 -26.37 4.01
C PHE A 590 22.73 -26.31 3.97
N ARG A 591 22.15 -25.36 4.71
CA ARG A 591 20.76 -24.93 4.56
C ARG A 591 20.70 -23.41 4.55
N GLY A 592 20.24 -22.84 3.44
CA GLY A 592 20.11 -21.39 3.29
C GLY A 592 21.46 -20.68 3.17
N LEU A 593 22.41 -21.29 2.47
CA LEU A 593 23.76 -20.75 2.22
C LEU A 593 23.71 -19.29 1.74
N SER A 594 24.27 -18.37 2.51
CA SER A 594 24.10 -16.92 2.28
C SER A 594 25.38 -16.19 1.86
N SER A 595 26.51 -16.51 2.48
CA SER A 595 27.77 -15.77 2.32
C SER A 595 29.03 -16.65 2.31
N VAL A 596 30.05 -16.15 1.63
CA VAL A 596 31.41 -16.72 1.57
C VAL A 596 32.43 -15.60 1.75
N ALA A 597 33.44 -15.83 2.58
CA ALA A 597 34.61 -14.97 2.72
C ALA A 597 35.89 -15.82 2.70
N VAL A 598 36.98 -15.27 2.17
CA VAL A 598 38.26 -15.96 2.07
C VAL A 598 39.29 -15.19 2.89
N ASP A 599 40.04 -15.89 3.73
CA ASP A 599 41.19 -15.30 4.42
C ASP A 599 42.36 -15.18 3.43
N PRO A 600 42.80 -13.96 3.08
CA PRO A 600 43.86 -13.76 2.10
C PRO A 600 45.24 -14.24 2.61
N THR A 601 45.40 -14.52 3.90
CA THR A 601 46.68 -14.97 4.48
C THR A 601 46.83 -16.49 4.47
N THR A 602 45.74 -17.21 4.73
CA THR A 602 45.75 -18.68 4.85
C THR A 602 45.04 -19.39 3.70
N ASN A 603 44.31 -18.66 2.86
CA ASN A 603 43.41 -19.18 1.83
C ASN A 603 42.29 -20.09 2.38
N LYS A 604 41.99 -19.99 3.68
CA LYS A 604 40.83 -20.65 4.28
C LYS A 604 39.55 -19.95 3.85
N VAL A 605 38.53 -20.75 3.58
CA VAL A 605 37.23 -20.29 3.10
C VAL A 605 36.21 -20.42 4.23
N TYR A 606 35.54 -19.32 4.56
CA TYR A 606 34.55 -19.22 5.61
C TYR A 606 33.18 -19.06 4.98
N VAL A 607 32.24 -19.92 5.34
CA VAL A 607 30.95 -20.04 4.68
C VAL A 607 29.83 -19.94 5.71
N ALA A 608 28.91 -18.99 5.50
CA ALA A 608 27.78 -18.75 6.37
C ALA A 608 26.62 -19.71 6.06
N ASP A 609 26.19 -20.46 7.08
CA ASP A 609 25.12 -21.45 7.01
C ASP A 609 24.03 -21.07 8.04
N PRO A 610 23.25 -20.01 7.74
CA PRO A 610 22.44 -19.32 8.73
C PRO A 610 21.29 -20.16 9.27
N ILE A 611 20.63 -21.01 8.45
CA ILE A 611 19.53 -21.84 8.94
C ILE A 611 20.05 -22.92 9.91
N ASN A 612 21.22 -23.48 9.63
CA ASN A 612 21.89 -24.39 10.56
C ASN A 612 22.62 -23.66 11.71
N ARG A 613 22.50 -22.33 11.79
CA ARG A 613 23.03 -21.49 12.87
C ARG A 613 24.53 -21.63 13.07
N ARG A 614 25.29 -21.67 11.97
CA ARG A 614 26.73 -21.93 12.04
C ARG A 614 27.52 -21.25 10.93
N ILE A 615 28.81 -21.13 11.17
CA ILE A 615 29.81 -20.86 10.13
C ILE A 615 30.65 -22.12 9.98
N GLN A 616 30.88 -22.53 8.74
CA GLN A 616 31.77 -23.64 8.40
C GLN A 616 33.01 -23.11 7.69
N THR A 617 34.14 -23.79 7.92
CA THR A 617 35.42 -23.44 7.32
C THR A 617 35.95 -24.58 6.46
N PHE A 618 36.57 -24.20 5.36
CA PHE A 618 37.09 -25.11 4.34
C PHE A 618 38.50 -24.70 3.94
N ASP A 619 39.26 -25.65 3.40
CA ASP A 619 40.45 -25.31 2.64
C ASP A 619 40.09 -24.78 1.24
N SER A 620 41.10 -24.38 0.47
CA SER A 620 40.91 -23.80 -0.87
C SER A 620 40.30 -24.76 -1.90
N ASN A 621 40.24 -26.06 -1.59
CA ASN A 621 39.71 -27.12 -2.44
C ASN A 621 38.31 -27.59 -1.98
N GLY A 622 37.76 -27.00 -0.92
CA GLY A 622 36.43 -27.33 -0.41
C GLY A 622 36.40 -28.47 0.61
N LYS A 623 37.55 -28.89 1.15
CA LYS A 623 37.58 -29.87 2.25
C LYS A 623 37.16 -29.19 3.55
N PHE A 624 36.19 -29.77 4.24
CA PHE A 624 35.75 -29.29 5.56
C PHE A 624 36.89 -29.33 6.58
N LEU A 625 37.04 -28.25 7.35
CA LEU A 625 38.05 -28.12 8.40
C LEU A 625 37.42 -28.08 9.80
N THR A 626 36.54 -27.11 10.04
CA THR A 626 35.84 -26.94 11.32
C THR A 626 34.56 -26.13 11.16
N LYS A 627 33.74 -26.10 12.21
CA LYS A 627 32.52 -25.30 12.33
C LYS A 627 32.33 -24.79 13.74
N TRP A 628 31.60 -23.70 13.89
CA TRP A 628 31.10 -23.24 15.18
C TRP A 628 29.69 -22.68 15.05
N LEU A 629 28.98 -22.68 16.18
CA LEU A 629 27.62 -22.18 16.25
C LEU A 629 27.60 -20.65 16.33
N VAL A 630 26.58 -20.08 15.70
CA VAL A 630 26.16 -18.69 15.80
C VAL A 630 24.70 -18.72 16.28
N PRO A 631 24.45 -18.79 17.60
CA PRO A 631 23.11 -19.01 18.15
C PRO A 631 22.07 -17.97 17.72
N GLU A 632 22.51 -16.75 17.40
CA GLU A 632 21.66 -15.66 16.93
C GLU A 632 21.12 -15.84 15.50
N TRP A 633 21.68 -16.76 14.73
CA TRP A 633 21.17 -17.13 13.41
C TRP A 633 20.06 -18.17 13.52
N GLY A 634 19.44 -18.56 12.39
CA GLY A 634 18.42 -19.61 12.32
C GLY A 634 17.09 -19.16 11.75
N GLN A 635 16.99 -17.88 11.39
CA GLN A 635 15.82 -17.30 10.75
C GLN A 635 15.85 -17.55 9.23
N PRO A 636 14.68 -17.67 8.56
CA PRO A 636 14.61 -18.11 7.16
C PRO A 636 15.08 -17.08 6.13
N TYR A 637 15.28 -15.80 6.51
CA TYR A 637 15.52 -14.71 5.57
C TYR A 637 16.94 -14.70 4.95
N GLY A 638 17.93 -15.38 5.54
CA GLY A 638 19.18 -15.76 4.86
C GLY A 638 20.04 -14.61 4.31
N PHE A 639 20.01 -13.43 4.94
CA PHE A 639 20.81 -12.25 4.55
C PHE A 639 22.05 -12.05 5.44
N GLU A 640 22.48 -13.09 6.13
CA GLU A 640 23.69 -13.10 6.94
C GLU A 640 24.94 -13.01 6.05
N ASP A 641 25.85 -12.11 6.41
CA ASP A 641 27.10 -11.92 5.71
C ASP A 641 28.29 -12.13 6.64
N VAL A 642 29.41 -12.54 6.08
CA VAL A 642 30.68 -12.70 6.80
C VAL A 642 31.78 -11.92 6.10
N ALA A 643 32.65 -11.27 6.87
CA ALA A 643 33.81 -10.55 6.36
C ALA A 643 35.05 -10.85 7.22
N ILE A 644 36.21 -10.98 6.58
CA ILE A 644 37.49 -11.27 7.24
C ILE A 644 38.36 -10.02 7.29
N ASP A 645 38.81 -9.64 8.49
CA ASP A 645 39.90 -8.69 8.69
C ASP A 645 41.19 -9.47 9.01
N PRO A 646 42.08 -9.66 8.02
CA PRO A 646 43.32 -10.40 8.21
C PRO A 646 44.31 -9.66 9.12
N ARG A 647 44.25 -8.33 9.20
CA ARG A 647 45.18 -7.52 10.01
C ARG A 647 44.93 -7.71 11.49
N ARG A 648 43.64 -7.73 11.87
CA ARG A 648 43.21 -7.93 13.27
C ARG A 648 42.97 -9.39 13.61
N ARG A 649 43.05 -10.30 12.63
CA ARG A 649 42.64 -11.71 12.74
C ARG A 649 41.22 -11.81 13.33
N ARG A 650 40.28 -11.15 12.66
CA ARG A 650 38.87 -11.10 13.07
C ARG A 650 37.95 -11.54 11.94
N LEU A 651 36.87 -12.22 12.30
CA LEU A 651 35.73 -12.45 11.45
C LEU A 651 34.56 -11.64 11.97
N TYR A 652 33.92 -10.87 11.09
CA TYR A 652 32.71 -10.13 11.36
C TYR A 652 31.53 -10.87 10.74
N ALA A 653 30.44 -11.02 11.48
CA ALA A 653 29.24 -11.70 11.01
C ALA A 653 28.01 -10.81 11.28
N SER A 654 27.19 -10.62 10.25
CA SER A 654 25.94 -9.85 10.35
C SER A 654 24.71 -10.77 10.37
N SER A 655 23.57 -10.20 10.77
CA SER A 655 22.25 -10.77 10.49
C SER A 655 21.24 -9.64 10.39
N ALA A 656 20.33 -9.75 9.42
CA ALA A 656 19.28 -8.77 9.22
C ALA A 656 18.29 -8.68 10.41
N ASN A 657 18.33 -9.63 11.35
CA ASN A 657 17.48 -9.65 12.54
C ASN A 657 18.13 -8.99 13.76
N MET A 658 19.35 -8.47 13.60
CA MET A 658 20.15 -7.91 14.68
C MET A 658 20.40 -6.42 14.44
N ASN A 659 20.79 -5.70 15.49
CA ASN A 659 21.21 -4.28 15.38
C ASN A 659 22.68 -4.08 15.83
N TRP A 660 23.47 -5.17 15.84
CA TRP A 660 24.91 -5.18 16.05
C TRP A 660 25.58 -6.23 15.15
N ILE A 661 26.90 -6.09 14.95
CA ILE A 661 27.73 -7.07 14.25
C ILE A 661 28.40 -7.98 15.27
N LEU A 662 28.47 -9.28 14.99
CA LEU A 662 29.19 -10.25 15.81
C LEU A 662 30.68 -10.27 15.43
N VAL A 663 31.55 -10.40 16.43
CA VAL A 663 33.01 -10.49 16.23
C VAL A 663 33.54 -11.81 16.76
N PHE A 664 34.26 -12.53 15.90
CA PHE A 664 34.95 -13.77 16.22
C PHE A 664 36.46 -13.64 15.92
N ASP A 665 37.30 -14.48 16.52
CA ASP A 665 38.60 -14.79 15.91
C ASP A 665 38.41 -15.72 14.71
N LEU A 666 39.51 -15.97 14.01
CA LEU A 666 39.54 -16.86 12.85
C LEU A 666 39.40 -18.35 13.18
N ASP A 667 39.41 -18.71 14.48
CA ASP A 667 39.24 -20.06 15.00
C ASP A 667 37.80 -20.30 15.51
N GLY A 668 36.94 -19.28 15.47
CA GLY A 668 35.51 -19.38 15.78
C GLY A 668 35.12 -19.01 17.21
N LYS A 669 36.06 -18.55 18.04
CA LYS A 669 35.74 -18.05 19.39
C LYS A 669 35.16 -16.64 19.30
N ARG A 670 34.03 -16.43 19.96
CA ARG A 670 33.40 -15.11 20.04
C ARG A 670 34.21 -14.15 20.92
N ILE A 671 34.46 -12.96 20.40
CA ILE A 671 35.27 -11.92 21.03
C ILE A 671 34.40 -10.76 21.50
N GLY A 672 33.31 -10.46 20.79
CA GLY A 672 32.42 -9.37 21.17
C GLY A 672 31.41 -9.01 20.09
N THR A 673 30.92 -7.78 20.16
CA THR A 673 30.00 -7.19 19.20
C THR A 673 30.43 -5.77 18.82
N LEU A 674 30.02 -5.31 17.65
CA LEU A 674 30.25 -3.94 17.17
C LEU A 674 28.94 -3.24 16.86
N THR A 675 28.87 -1.98 17.25
CA THR A 675 27.81 -1.04 16.87
C THR A 675 28.44 0.27 16.40
N PRO A 676 27.78 1.00 15.49
CA PRO A 676 28.21 2.34 15.12
C PRO A 676 28.11 3.31 16.30
N THR A 677 28.81 4.43 16.21
CA THR A 677 28.77 5.46 17.24
C THR A 677 27.46 6.25 17.13
N PRO A 678 26.70 6.47 18.22
CA PRO A 678 25.49 7.28 18.18
C PRO A 678 25.73 8.67 17.54
N PRO A 679 24.78 9.22 16.77
CA PRO A 679 23.37 8.80 16.65
C PRO A 679 23.12 7.63 15.69
N ASP A 680 24.16 7.13 15.00
CA ASP A 680 24.01 6.05 14.03
C ASP A 680 23.67 4.72 14.72
N LYS A 681 22.84 3.91 14.05
CA LYS A 681 22.42 2.58 14.47
C LYS A 681 22.41 1.62 13.28
N LEU A 682 22.39 0.32 13.56
CA LEU A 682 22.19 -0.69 12.52
C LEU A 682 20.72 -1.09 12.47
N GLU A 683 20.20 -1.25 11.26
CA GLU A 683 18.80 -1.61 10.98
C GLU A 683 18.77 -2.67 9.89
N GLY A 684 18.83 -3.92 10.30
CA GLY A 684 18.94 -5.06 9.38
C GLY A 684 20.27 -5.11 8.61
N PRO A 685 21.41 -5.27 9.31
CA PRO A 685 22.72 -5.37 8.70
C PRO A 685 22.85 -6.68 7.90
N SER A 686 23.07 -6.55 6.60
CA SER A 686 23.00 -7.66 5.62
C SER A 686 24.24 -7.78 4.74
N GLY A 687 25.08 -6.74 4.70
CA GLY A 687 26.27 -6.70 3.86
C GLY A 687 27.45 -6.08 4.58
N LEU A 688 28.62 -6.70 4.47
CA LEU A 688 29.83 -6.26 5.15
C LEU A 688 30.97 -6.03 4.15
N ALA A 689 31.59 -4.85 4.21
CA ALA A 689 32.80 -4.55 3.45
C ALA A 689 33.84 -3.84 4.31
N LEU A 690 35.11 -4.18 4.12
CA LEU A 690 36.22 -3.64 4.89
C LEU A 690 37.08 -2.73 4.02
N ALA A 691 37.27 -1.49 4.48
CA ALA A 691 38.32 -0.63 3.93
C ALA A 691 39.14 0.02 5.04
N ARG A 692 40.45 -0.20 5.02
CA ARG A 692 41.42 0.33 6.00
C ARG A 692 41.04 -0.05 7.43
N ASP A 693 40.62 0.92 8.25
CA ASP A 693 40.20 0.73 9.64
C ASP A 693 38.70 0.97 9.82
N ARG A 694 37.90 0.68 8.79
CA ARG A 694 36.45 0.80 8.85
C ARG A 694 35.77 -0.45 8.33
N LEU A 695 34.71 -0.81 9.02
CA LEU A 695 33.72 -1.79 8.57
C LEU A 695 32.50 -1.02 8.06
N PHE A 696 32.25 -1.11 6.76
CA PHE A 696 31.02 -0.63 6.16
C PHE A 696 29.95 -1.71 6.26
N VAL A 697 28.78 -1.31 6.73
CA VAL A 697 27.65 -2.18 6.98
C VAL A 697 26.48 -1.69 6.14
N LEU A 698 26.01 -2.53 5.22
CA LEU A 698 24.79 -2.31 4.48
C LEU A 698 23.59 -2.68 5.35
N ASN A 699 22.71 -1.72 5.58
CA ASN A 699 21.45 -1.88 6.30
C ASN A 699 20.34 -2.00 5.25
N THR A 700 19.93 -3.23 4.92
CA THR A 700 18.91 -3.43 3.88
C THR A 700 17.55 -2.89 4.33
N GLY A 701 17.22 -2.96 5.63
CA GLY A 701 15.95 -2.44 6.15
C GLY A 701 15.76 -0.94 5.93
N SER A 702 16.84 -0.16 6.05
CA SER A 702 16.79 1.30 5.91
C SER A 702 17.44 1.85 4.64
N ALA A 703 17.91 0.98 3.74
CA ALA A 703 18.66 1.35 2.53
C ALA A 703 19.80 2.34 2.83
N ARG A 704 20.62 2.04 3.84
CA ARG A 704 21.72 2.91 4.32
C ARG A 704 23.02 2.14 4.49
N VAL A 705 24.15 2.83 4.31
CA VAL A 705 25.47 2.29 4.65
C VAL A 705 25.97 2.98 5.91
N SER A 706 26.12 2.20 6.99
CA SER A 706 26.74 2.65 8.24
C SER A 706 28.25 2.35 8.20
N ALA A 707 29.06 3.19 8.84
CA ALA A 707 30.49 2.97 8.96
C ALA A 707 30.89 2.82 10.44
N ILE A 708 31.51 1.69 10.78
CA ILE A 708 32.02 1.43 12.13
C ILE A 708 33.54 1.60 12.10
N SER A 709 34.07 2.48 12.95
CA SER A 709 35.52 2.62 13.14
C SER A 709 36.08 1.41 13.88
N LEU A 710 37.16 0.84 13.36
CA LEU A 710 37.92 -0.27 13.95
C LEU A 710 39.21 0.22 14.63
N GLN A 711 39.41 1.54 14.74
CA GLN A 711 40.49 2.13 15.52
C GLN A 711 40.08 2.14 17.00
N THR A 712 40.63 1.19 17.77
CA THR A 712 40.67 1.12 19.23
C THR A 712 39.41 1.55 19.98
N ARG A 713 38.58 0.56 20.34
CA ARG A 713 38.04 0.46 21.69
C ARG A 713 38.60 -0.77 22.36
#